data_AF-A0A2V2LES8-F1
#
_entry.id   AF-A0A2V2LES8-F1
#
_cell.length_a   1.000
_cell.length_b   1.000
_cell.length_c   1.000
_cell.angle_alpha   90.00
_cell.angle_beta   90.00
_cell.angle_gamma   90.00
#
_symmetry.space_group_name_H-M   'P 1'
#
loop_
_entity.id
_entity.type
_entity.pdbx_description
1 polymer ?
#
loop_
_entity_poly.entity_id
_entity_poly.type
_entity_poly.pdbx_seq_one_letter_code
_entity_poly.pdbx_strand_id
1 'polypeptide(L)'
;MVPKDQAPPDNQTNARGASGRPVGAGHPIFADIAEQLHDNGYAPLPIRPGTKAPAPSRWSSVTIDPAQVARWCEAYPRLGVGMRTGELVGLDIDILDPDQAHHVQAAALARFGETLIRVGQWPKRLLLYRTAEPFAKMSVPGIEVLGAGQQLVAFGIHPRTCAPYAWVTGETPLEVPLDDLPVVDATAMAAFLGEMGAVQPPQLSGSKQRRSGDTLAQNRPTRDSEGRVIDGRDGWLSTIAFHAVHDAVDRNDPLQPDILAYAVWARFAATADLDRSRDNGRPYTLQDAARKVTDKLRLFDERRLPDREAQVSPPNHTPATDSVEAARLKLDAAIADACDRILNWHESEKTGPAPRIGLRATVGLGKTAVSRRHVLALQRGLREKCLPDRVIVFTPSHALAEEAAADWQVDGAKVAVLRGYERAHPVHQTPMCSDLPAVRAAVAAKLRIHETACQDKHGNTCPYFQGCLKQENRKEVAGAEVVVAPYDVLFTGLGIPPDTIALILVDEACWARAVGQTKGLHVETLDSEPLSGLGGGMFRAADAGRMADLQALRVLLRDALVANGPGPVHGHVLRAVGLDAEACRNAADLEQRRCQDPGLRPGLSPQDRKRATAVAHGNARSALNQELWSVLAVLLEAGVECDGRVRVGARDPGTGQSAIVINKLAALHPNLVGKPILHLDATMVPRIAGTVLPGIRVTQIDAAAPHMHITLVAGQFGKSALCNGPRASPVERARRERNLSACVDHVCWHAARVIPGRTLVVTYKAIEAAFGGIPGVEVAHFNGVAGLDGWRNVAQIIVIGRPLPCDTDLNDLAAALFGHDASADRYAKDAVGVWMRNGSHRGVQVLRHGDPLAEDIRAAICDAELIQAIGRGRGVNRTADNPLEVQVLADVALPLVHDRITTWDMEAPDLMQRMLLEGIATDSPGDAAVLHPGMFSSANQAKLALQRSLFKGQIPIRDTYKGLTLKSARYRRAGRGRGWQTAWWIDGNADEVRATLESKLGALAGWKPGDG
;
A
#
# COMPACT_ATOMS: atom_id res chain seq x y z
N MET A 1 -17.06 56.12 -71.66
CA MET A 1 -15.69 56.49 -72.09
C MET A 1 -14.69 55.56 -71.42
N VAL A 2 -13.54 55.34 -72.06
CA VAL A 2 -12.37 54.53 -71.66
C VAL A 2 -11.22 55.55 -71.43
N PRO A 3 -10.37 55.47 -70.38
CA PRO A 3 -9.26 54.50 -70.16
C PRO A 3 -9.33 53.75 -68.79
N LYS A 4 -8.77 52.54 -68.55
CA LYS A 4 -7.40 51.94 -68.70
C LYS A 4 -6.41 52.36 -67.58
N ASP A 5 -5.45 51.54 -67.09
CA ASP A 5 -5.05 50.15 -67.41
C ASP A 5 -4.44 49.39 -66.19
N GLN A 6 -4.43 48.05 -66.28
CA GLN A 6 -3.62 46.97 -65.67
C GLN A 6 -2.68 47.17 -64.43
N ALA A 7 -2.97 46.40 -63.36
CA ALA A 7 -2.15 45.53 -62.45
C ALA A 7 -0.59 45.58 -62.40
N PRO A 8 0.10 45.03 -61.34
CA PRO A 8 -0.30 44.53 -59.98
C PRO A 8 0.57 45.25 -58.87
N PRO A 9 1.15 44.68 -57.76
CA PRO A 9 0.89 43.47 -56.93
C PRO A 9 0.92 43.69 -55.37
N ASP A 10 0.87 42.56 -54.62
CA ASP A 10 1.41 42.28 -53.26
C ASP A 10 0.70 42.78 -51.96
N ASN A 11 1.13 42.22 -50.82
CA ASN A 11 0.43 41.97 -49.56
C ASN A 11 -0.01 43.19 -48.71
N GLN A 12 -1.25 43.15 -48.20
CA GLN A 12 -1.52 43.27 -46.76
C GLN A 12 -2.94 42.83 -46.35
N THR A 13 -3.05 41.99 -45.32
CA THR A 13 -4.32 41.58 -44.69
C THR A 13 -4.63 42.41 -43.44
N ASN A 14 -5.83 43.02 -43.37
CA ASN A 14 -6.33 43.66 -42.16
C ASN A 14 -7.48 42.83 -41.55
N ALA A 15 -7.21 42.16 -40.43
CA ALA A 15 -8.21 41.40 -39.67
C ALA A 15 -8.81 42.24 -38.54
N ARG A 16 -10.12 42.08 -38.28
CA ARG A 16 -10.76 42.54 -37.04
C ARG A 16 -10.96 41.34 -36.11
N GLY A 17 -10.05 41.17 -35.16
CA GLY A 17 -10.06 40.07 -34.19
C GLY A 17 -10.84 40.38 -32.90
N ALA A 18 -10.96 39.37 -32.04
CA ALA A 18 -11.65 39.46 -30.76
C ALA A 18 -10.96 40.45 -29.78
N SER A 19 -11.76 41.15 -28.97
CA SER A 19 -11.27 41.99 -27.88
C SER A 19 -10.78 41.12 -26.71
N GLY A 20 -9.47 40.90 -26.63
CA GLY A 20 -8.83 40.37 -25.43
C GLY A 20 -8.97 41.31 -24.24
N ARG A 21 -8.77 40.80 -23.01
CA ARG A 21 -8.68 41.64 -21.80
C ARG A 21 -7.53 42.64 -21.97
N PRO A 22 -7.73 43.95 -21.70
CA PRO A 22 -6.63 44.90 -21.71
C PRO A 22 -5.64 44.60 -20.57
N VAL A 23 -4.34 44.71 -20.86
CA VAL A 23 -3.29 44.68 -19.85
C VAL A 23 -3.20 46.06 -19.21
N GLY A 24 -3.53 46.16 -17.93
CA GLY A 24 -3.45 47.41 -17.15
C GLY A 24 -4.79 47.93 -16.69
N ALA A 25 -5.18 47.55 -15.47
CA ALA A 25 -6.25 48.17 -14.70
C ALA A 25 -5.71 48.52 -13.30
N GLY A 26 -6.17 49.64 -12.74
CA GLY A 26 -5.76 50.08 -11.40
C GLY A 26 -6.37 49.24 -10.28
N HIS A 27 -5.79 49.33 -9.07
CA HIS A 27 -6.44 48.83 -7.87
C HIS A 27 -7.67 49.71 -7.52
N PRO A 28 -8.87 49.16 -7.25
CA PRO A 28 -10.08 49.95 -7.00
C PRO A 28 -9.95 50.97 -5.86
N ILE A 29 -10.39 52.20 -6.14
CA ILE A 29 -10.38 53.35 -5.21
C ILE A 29 -11.79 53.70 -4.74
N PHE A 30 -11.88 54.46 -3.63
CA PHE A 30 -13.14 54.69 -2.91
C PHE A 30 -14.29 55.22 -3.78
N ALA A 31 -14.08 56.24 -4.63
CA ALA A 31 -15.15 56.78 -5.46
C ALA A 31 -15.66 55.80 -6.54
N ASP A 32 -14.83 54.85 -6.98
CA ASP A 32 -15.21 53.92 -8.05
C ASP A 32 -16.18 52.83 -7.56
N ILE A 33 -16.21 52.54 -6.25
CA ILE A 33 -16.86 51.34 -5.70
C ILE A 33 -17.60 51.50 -4.36
N ALA A 34 -17.49 52.64 -3.65
CA ALA A 34 -18.09 52.77 -2.32
C ALA A 34 -19.62 52.80 -2.33
N GLU A 35 -20.24 53.37 -3.38
CA GLU A 35 -21.70 53.40 -3.51
C GLU A 35 -22.26 51.98 -3.73
N GLN A 36 -21.66 51.20 -4.64
CA GLN A 36 -22.01 49.78 -4.84
C GLN A 36 -21.82 48.93 -3.57
N LEU A 37 -20.83 49.22 -2.73
CA LEU A 37 -20.68 48.55 -1.43
C LEU A 37 -21.78 48.92 -0.43
N HIS A 38 -22.27 50.15 -0.47
CA HIS A 38 -23.37 50.61 0.39
C HIS A 38 -24.70 50.01 -0.05
N ASP A 39 -24.97 49.97 -1.36
CA ASP A 39 -26.14 49.29 -1.93
C ASP A 39 -26.13 47.77 -1.65
N ASN A 40 -24.94 47.16 -1.60
CA ASN A 40 -24.72 45.79 -1.14
C ASN A 40 -24.86 45.60 0.41
N GLY A 41 -25.28 46.64 1.14
CA GLY A 41 -25.51 46.59 2.59
C GLY A 41 -24.26 46.71 3.47
N TYR A 42 -23.07 46.91 2.90
CA TYR A 42 -21.86 47.13 3.69
C TYR A 42 -21.73 48.59 4.17
N ALA A 43 -20.88 48.79 5.17
CA ALA A 43 -20.57 50.11 5.74
C ALA A 43 -19.17 50.59 5.29
N PRO A 44 -19.01 51.14 4.06
CA PRO A 44 -17.72 51.52 3.50
C PRO A 44 -17.08 52.71 4.23
N LEU A 45 -15.77 52.64 4.41
CA LEU A 45 -14.93 53.67 5.03
C LEU A 45 -13.69 53.96 4.17
N PRO A 46 -13.37 55.23 3.85
CA PRO A 46 -12.16 55.55 3.10
C PRO A 46 -10.92 55.42 3.99
N ILE A 47 -9.92 54.66 3.57
CA ILE A 47 -8.71 54.28 4.31
C ILE A 47 -7.50 55.07 3.80
N ARG A 48 -6.73 55.69 4.72
CA ARG A 48 -5.56 56.50 4.35
C ARG A 48 -4.45 55.62 3.75
N PRO A 49 -3.80 56.00 2.63
CA PRO A 49 -2.82 55.15 1.94
C PRO A 49 -1.61 54.84 2.83
N GLY A 50 -1.02 53.65 2.67
CA GLY A 50 0.08 53.20 3.52
C GLY A 50 -0.29 52.94 4.99
N THR A 51 -1.58 52.98 5.34
CA THR A 51 -2.08 52.67 6.69
C THR A 51 -3.23 51.65 6.62
N LYS A 52 -3.73 51.23 7.79
CA LYS A 52 -5.02 50.51 7.92
C LYS A 52 -6.10 51.37 8.59
N ALA A 53 -5.95 52.69 8.59
CA ALA A 53 -6.76 53.63 9.38
C ALA A 53 -7.77 54.43 8.52
N PRO A 54 -9.05 54.52 8.92
CA PRO A 54 -10.03 55.38 8.27
C PRO A 54 -9.65 56.88 8.28
N ALA A 55 -10.02 57.56 7.20
CA ALA A 55 -9.86 59.00 7.01
C ALA A 55 -10.82 59.87 7.87
N PRO A 56 -12.10 59.51 8.06
CA PRO A 56 -13.03 60.30 8.89
C PRO A 56 -12.72 60.21 10.39
N SER A 57 -13.01 61.27 11.13
CA SER A 57 -13.04 61.24 12.59
C SER A 57 -14.34 60.58 13.10
N ARG A 58 -14.30 59.93 14.27
CA ARG A 58 -15.43 59.18 14.86
C ARG A 58 -16.06 58.13 13.92
N TRP A 59 -15.25 57.55 13.02
CA TRP A 59 -15.67 56.58 12.00
C TRP A 59 -16.41 55.34 12.54
N SER A 60 -16.21 54.98 13.82
CA SER A 60 -16.85 53.82 14.44
C SER A 60 -18.30 54.05 14.84
N SER A 61 -18.77 55.31 14.94
CA SER A 61 -20.14 55.66 15.36
C SER A 61 -20.89 56.63 14.45
N VAL A 62 -20.25 57.14 13.39
CA VAL A 62 -20.91 57.99 12.38
C VAL A 62 -21.94 57.20 11.56
N THR A 63 -23.09 57.80 11.23
CA THR A 63 -24.05 57.22 10.27
C THR A 63 -23.42 57.13 8.88
N ILE A 64 -23.67 56.03 8.17
CA ILE A 64 -23.20 55.82 6.79
C ILE A 64 -24.43 55.53 5.95
N ASP A 65 -24.93 56.58 5.31
CA ASP A 65 -26.08 56.60 4.39
C ASP A 65 -25.60 57.03 2.98
N PRO A 66 -26.41 56.88 1.91
CA PRO A 66 -25.96 57.17 0.55
C PRO A 66 -25.49 58.63 0.37
N ALA A 67 -26.12 59.59 1.06
CA ALA A 67 -25.72 60.99 1.02
C ALA A 67 -24.39 61.23 1.75
N GLN A 68 -24.03 60.43 2.75
CA GLN A 68 -22.72 60.44 3.38
C GLN A 68 -21.64 59.71 2.57
N VAL A 69 -22.01 58.64 1.85
CA VAL A 69 -21.11 57.93 0.93
C VAL A 69 -20.73 58.83 -0.25
N ALA A 70 -21.70 59.44 -0.94
CA ALA A 70 -21.44 60.37 -2.05
C ALA A 70 -20.52 61.54 -1.63
N ARG A 71 -20.76 62.15 -0.46
CA ARG A 71 -19.88 63.20 0.11
C ARG A 71 -18.46 62.70 0.42
N TRP A 72 -18.26 61.41 0.67
CA TRP A 72 -16.93 60.80 0.83
C TRP A 72 -16.31 60.37 -0.51
N CYS A 73 -17.11 60.04 -1.53
CA CYS A 73 -16.63 59.88 -2.91
C CYS A 73 -16.05 61.20 -3.43
N GLU A 74 -16.70 62.34 -3.18
CA GLU A 74 -16.16 63.68 -3.52
C GLU A 74 -14.92 64.06 -2.68
N ALA A 75 -14.96 63.84 -1.36
CA ALA A 75 -13.89 64.29 -0.46
C ALA A 75 -12.64 63.39 -0.44
N TYR A 76 -12.80 62.09 -0.71
CA TYR A 76 -11.75 61.07 -0.56
C TYR A 76 -11.62 60.10 -1.77
N PRO A 77 -11.78 60.55 -3.03
CA PRO A 77 -12.05 59.66 -4.17
C PRO A 77 -11.00 58.58 -4.40
N ARG A 78 -9.72 58.94 -4.23
CA ARG A 78 -8.56 58.09 -4.57
C ARG A 78 -8.03 57.27 -3.39
N LEU A 79 -8.78 57.16 -2.29
CA LEU A 79 -8.37 56.42 -1.10
C LEU A 79 -8.72 54.93 -1.20
N GLY A 80 -8.13 54.10 -0.33
CA GLY A 80 -8.51 52.69 -0.21
C GLY A 80 -9.86 52.53 0.48
N VAL A 81 -10.43 51.33 0.45
CA VAL A 81 -11.74 51.00 1.02
C VAL A 81 -11.60 49.99 2.15
N GLY A 82 -12.19 50.31 3.29
CA GLY A 82 -12.46 49.38 4.39
C GLY A 82 -13.95 49.29 4.67
N MET A 83 -14.33 48.34 5.52
CA MET A 83 -15.72 48.11 5.93
C MET A 83 -15.78 48.05 7.46
N ARG A 84 -16.74 48.77 8.06
CA ARG A 84 -16.95 48.77 9.52
C ARG A 84 -17.61 47.46 9.96
N THR A 85 -17.16 46.91 11.09
CA THR A 85 -17.73 45.69 11.68
C THR A 85 -18.76 46.01 12.77
N GLY A 86 -19.71 45.10 12.96
CA GLY A 86 -20.97 45.29 13.65
C GLY A 86 -21.87 44.12 13.30
N GLU A 87 -22.83 44.35 12.39
CA GLU A 87 -23.54 43.28 11.68
C GLU A 87 -22.58 42.48 10.79
N LEU A 88 -21.61 43.15 10.14
CA LEU A 88 -20.45 42.49 9.53
C LEU A 88 -19.46 42.03 10.62
N VAL A 89 -19.07 40.76 10.61
CA VAL A 89 -18.09 40.15 11.51
C VAL A 89 -16.88 39.70 10.68
N GLY A 90 -15.66 39.78 11.22
CA GLY A 90 -14.45 39.31 10.53
C GLY A 90 -13.57 38.41 11.38
N LEU A 91 -13.42 37.13 11.03
CA LEU A 91 -12.47 36.22 11.67
C LEU A 91 -11.10 36.36 10.99
N ASP A 92 -10.15 37.05 11.61
CA ASP A 92 -8.77 37.23 11.13
C ASP A 92 -7.87 36.13 11.73
N ILE A 93 -7.36 35.28 10.86
CA ILE A 93 -6.44 34.19 11.21
C ILE A 93 -5.02 34.72 10.95
N ASP A 94 -4.40 35.24 12.01
CA ASP A 94 -3.06 35.86 12.00
C ASP A 94 -1.94 34.82 12.20
N ILE A 95 -2.26 33.52 12.18
CA ILE A 95 -1.29 32.41 12.21
C ILE A 95 -0.38 32.48 10.96
N LEU A 96 0.94 32.51 11.18
CA LEU A 96 1.94 32.26 10.14
C LEU A 96 2.07 30.74 9.92
N ASP A 97 1.09 30.16 9.23
CA ASP A 97 1.13 28.76 8.80
C ASP A 97 0.18 28.38 7.62
N PRO A 98 0.57 27.87 6.41
CA PRO A 98 -0.41 27.14 5.61
C PRO A 98 -1.00 25.93 6.30
N ASP A 99 -0.26 25.06 6.98
CA ASP A 99 -0.85 23.80 7.48
C ASP A 99 -1.78 24.05 8.68
N GLN A 100 -1.33 24.79 9.69
CA GLN A 100 -2.16 25.17 10.84
C GLN A 100 -3.20 26.26 10.49
N ALA A 101 -2.91 27.24 9.64
CA ALA A 101 -3.95 28.22 9.25
C ALA A 101 -4.87 27.70 8.13
N HIS A 102 -4.50 26.66 7.36
CA HIS A 102 -5.48 25.90 6.57
C HIS A 102 -6.34 25.07 7.50
N HIS A 103 -5.76 24.46 8.55
CA HIS A 103 -6.55 23.76 9.56
C HIS A 103 -7.58 24.70 10.22
N VAL A 104 -7.16 25.87 10.71
CA VAL A 104 -8.05 26.87 11.31
C VAL A 104 -9.01 27.49 10.29
N GLN A 105 -8.56 27.85 9.08
CA GLN A 105 -9.46 28.32 8.02
C GLN A 105 -10.51 27.24 7.72
N ALA A 106 -10.09 26.00 7.49
CA ALA A 106 -10.96 24.88 7.16
C ALA A 106 -11.96 24.54 8.28
N ALA A 107 -11.56 24.69 9.55
CA ALA A 107 -12.40 24.46 10.70
C ALA A 107 -13.42 25.61 10.91
N ALA A 108 -12.99 26.87 10.81
CA ALA A 108 -13.87 28.04 10.90
C ALA A 108 -14.96 28.00 9.83
N LEU A 109 -14.51 27.85 8.59
CA LEU A 109 -15.33 27.63 7.42
C LEU A 109 -16.34 26.49 7.63
N ALA A 110 -15.88 25.31 8.08
CA ALA A 110 -16.73 24.14 8.34
C ALA A 110 -17.79 24.36 9.41
N ARG A 111 -17.50 25.19 10.41
CA ARG A 111 -18.43 25.48 11.51
C ARG A 111 -19.45 26.56 11.18
N PHE A 112 -19.03 27.61 10.48
CA PHE A 112 -19.80 28.86 10.37
C PHE A 112 -20.40 29.12 8.99
N GLY A 113 -19.74 28.66 7.93
CA GLY A 113 -20.15 29.01 6.57
C GLY A 113 -18.99 29.29 5.64
N GLU A 114 -19.21 29.07 4.35
CA GLU A 114 -18.40 29.71 3.32
C GLU A 114 -18.74 31.16 3.09
N THR A 115 -17.66 31.90 2.90
CA THR A 115 -17.66 33.34 2.86
C THR A 115 -16.52 33.85 1.98
N LEU A 116 -16.48 35.16 1.82
CA LEU A 116 -15.42 35.90 1.16
C LEU A 116 -14.13 35.83 2.01
N ILE A 117 -13.05 35.30 1.41
CA ILE A 117 -11.75 35.12 2.10
C ILE A 117 -10.74 36.12 1.55
N ARG A 118 -10.29 37.06 2.39
CA ARG A 118 -9.34 38.13 2.03
C ARG A 118 -7.95 37.89 2.62
N VAL A 119 -6.98 37.68 1.74
CA VAL A 119 -5.56 37.56 2.07
C VAL A 119 -4.83 38.88 1.77
N GLY A 120 -4.15 39.43 2.78
CA GLY A 120 -3.21 40.56 2.61
C GLY A 120 -1.73 40.17 2.72
N GLN A 121 -1.46 39.04 3.39
CA GLN A 121 -0.14 38.42 3.53
C GLN A 121 -0.35 36.92 3.80
N TRP A 122 -0.09 36.05 2.82
CA TRP A 122 -0.36 34.61 2.94
C TRP A 122 0.60 33.97 3.96
N PRO A 123 0.13 33.20 4.95
CA PRO A 123 -1.11 32.44 5.00
C PRO A 123 -2.13 33.05 5.96
N LYS A 124 -2.05 34.35 6.22
CA LYS A 124 -3.01 35.04 7.07
C LYS A 124 -4.24 35.39 6.23
N ARG A 125 -5.41 35.03 6.72
CA ARG A 125 -6.71 35.21 6.03
C ARG A 125 -7.73 35.78 6.98
N LEU A 126 -8.45 36.78 6.49
CA LEU A 126 -9.67 37.28 7.07
C LEU A 126 -10.86 36.65 6.36
N LEU A 127 -11.73 36.01 7.12
CA LEU A 127 -12.99 35.42 6.68
C LEU A 127 -14.11 36.35 7.15
N LEU A 128 -14.98 36.80 6.25
CA LEU A 128 -16.14 37.61 6.66
C LEU A 128 -17.28 36.71 7.18
N TYR A 129 -18.16 37.24 8.00
CA TYR A 129 -19.43 36.63 8.40
C TYR A 129 -20.43 37.77 8.67
N ARG A 130 -21.69 37.45 8.94
CA ARG A 130 -22.62 38.45 9.48
C ARG A 130 -23.25 37.98 10.79
N THR A 131 -23.86 38.89 11.53
CA THR A 131 -24.64 38.56 12.72
C THR A 131 -25.91 39.41 12.78
N ALA A 132 -26.98 38.84 13.31
CA ALA A 132 -28.22 39.56 13.58
C ALA A 132 -28.15 40.40 14.87
N GLU A 133 -27.25 40.05 15.79
CA GLU A 133 -27.06 40.75 17.06
C GLU A 133 -25.56 41.10 17.24
N PRO A 134 -25.14 42.33 16.89
CA PRO A 134 -23.73 42.74 16.94
C PRO A 134 -23.05 42.60 18.31
N PHE A 135 -22.01 41.77 18.37
CA PHE A 135 -21.29 41.42 19.61
C PHE A 135 -19.85 41.95 19.65
N ALA A 136 -19.23 41.98 20.83
CA ALA A 136 -17.86 42.49 21.03
C ALA A 136 -16.77 41.54 20.49
N LYS A 137 -15.55 42.06 20.26
CA LYS A 137 -14.44 41.26 19.70
C LYS A 137 -13.92 40.18 20.67
N MET A 138 -13.39 39.08 20.13
CA MET A 138 -12.87 37.93 20.90
C MET A 138 -11.59 37.38 20.27
N SER A 139 -10.65 36.80 21.03
CA SER A 139 -9.39 36.27 20.46
C SER A 139 -8.70 35.19 21.31
N VAL A 140 -7.86 34.39 20.63
CA VAL A 140 -6.85 33.47 21.20
C VAL A 140 -5.53 33.65 20.42
N PRO A 141 -4.39 33.06 20.83
CA PRO A 141 -3.12 33.22 20.10
C PRO A 141 -3.22 32.91 18.60
N GLY A 142 -2.97 33.91 17.77
CA GLY A 142 -3.03 33.83 16.31
C GLY A 142 -4.43 33.91 15.67
N ILE A 143 -5.52 34.03 16.44
CA ILE A 143 -6.89 34.04 15.88
C ILE A 143 -7.76 35.10 16.58
N GLU A 144 -8.34 36.02 15.82
CA GLU A 144 -9.19 37.10 16.34
C GLU A 144 -10.53 37.20 15.58
N VAL A 145 -11.62 37.44 16.31
CA VAL A 145 -12.97 37.72 15.78
C VAL A 145 -13.28 39.21 15.96
N LEU A 146 -13.28 39.94 14.86
CA LEU A 146 -13.59 41.36 14.75
C LEU A 146 -15.11 41.57 14.75
N GLY A 147 -15.67 41.74 15.95
CA GLY A 147 -17.07 42.14 16.17
C GLY A 147 -17.28 43.66 16.08
N ALA A 148 -18.31 44.17 16.76
CA ALA A 148 -18.75 45.55 16.69
C ALA A 148 -17.67 46.60 17.01
N GLY A 149 -17.71 47.71 16.27
CA GLY A 149 -16.83 48.87 16.48
C GLY A 149 -15.41 48.72 15.97
N GLN A 150 -15.06 47.59 15.34
CA GLN A 150 -13.79 47.43 14.60
C GLN A 150 -14.00 47.79 13.10
N GLN A 151 -12.98 47.56 12.28
CA GLN A 151 -13.08 47.64 10.82
C GLN A 151 -12.02 46.76 10.17
N LEU A 152 -12.26 46.40 8.91
CA LEU A 152 -11.33 45.66 8.07
C LEU A 152 -11.07 46.40 6.75
N VAL A 153 -9.83 46.39 6.26
CA VAL A 153 -9.53 46.92 4.91
C VAL A 153 -9.97 45.87 3.87
N ALA A 154 -10.89 46.25 2.98
CA ALA A 154 -11.48 45.37 1.97
C ALA A 154 -10.73 45.46 0.63
N PHE A 155 -10.43 46.69 0.19
CA PHE A 155 -9.71 46.98 -1.05
C PHE A 155 -8.66 48.08 -0.80
N GLY A 156 -7.39 47.72 -0.71
CA GLY A 156 -6.31 48.70 -0.58
C GLY A 156 -4.95 48.04 -0.70
N ILE A 157 -3.89 48.84 -0.69
CA ILE A 157 -2.51 48.33 -0.65
C ILE A 157 -2.14 47.99 0.81
N HIS A 158 -1.77 46.73 1.07
CA HIS A 158 -1.39 46.28 2.41
C HIS A 158 -0.02 46.86 2.79
N PRO A 159 0.10 47.59 3.93
CA PRO A 159 1.24 48.47 4.20
C PRO A 159 2.57 47.76 4.53
N ARG A 160 2.59 46.43 4.64
CA ARG A 160 3.82 45.63 4.84
C ARG A 160 4.28 44.88 3.60
N THR A 161 3.35 44.42 2.77
CA THR A 161 3.63 43.63 1.55
C THR A 161 3.59 44.49 0.29
N CYS A 162 3.14 45.74 0.40
CA CYS A 162 3.01 46.72 -0.70
C CYS A 162 2.16 46.25 -1.90
N ALA A 163 1.41 45.16 -1.72
CA ALA A 163 0.51 44.55 -2.70
C ALA A 163 -0.96 44.83 -2.32
N PRO A 164 -1.90 44.81 -3.29
CA PRO A 164 -3.32 44.91 -2.99
C PRO A 164 -3.81 43.73 -2.16
N TYR A 165 -4.77 43.96 -1.26
CA TYR A 165 -5.55 42.89 -0.62
C TYR A 165 -6.29 42.07 -1.67
N ALA A 166 -6.12 40.75 -1.62
CA ALA A 166 -6.68 39.83 -2.61
C ALA A 166 -7.79 38.96 -1.99
N TRP A 167 -8.95 38.92 -2.67
CA TRP A 167 -10.03 37.99 -2.36
C TRP A 167 -9.72 36.66 -3.06
N VAL A 168 -9.29 35.66 -2.28
CA VAL A 168 -8.65 34.46 -2.86
C VAL A 168 -9.65 33.45 -3.42
N THR A 169 -10.94 33.60 -3.10
CA THR A 169 -12.08 32.87 -3.67
C THR A 169 -12.48 33.37 -5.07
N GLY A 170 -12.07 34.59 -5.45
CA GLY A 170 -12.43 35.23 -6.72
C GLY A 170 -13.57 36.23 -6.56
N GLU A 171 -14.65 35.83 -5.88
CA GLU A 171 -15.76 36.71 -5.49
C GLU A 171 -15.32 37.78 -4.47
N THR A 172 -15.93 38.96 -4.54
CA THR A 172 -15.63 40.11 -3.66
C THR A 172 -16.89 40.73 -3.05
N PRO A 173 -16.77 41.62 -2.03
CA PRO A 173 -17.91 42.36 -1.47
C PRO A 173 -18.70 43.23 -2.47
N LEU A 174 -18.19 43.44 -3.68
CA LEU A 174 -18.91 44.13 -4.77
C LEU A 174 -19.94 43.24 -5.47
N GLU A 175 -19.77 41.93 -5.36
CA GLU A 175 -20.55 40.91 -6.07
C GLU A 175 -21.44 40.09 -5.11
N VAL A 176 -21.11 40.09 -3.81
CA VAL A 176 -21.85 39.38 -2.75
C VAL A 176 -22.25 40.36 -1.63
N PRO A 177 -23.56 40.68 -1.48
CA PRO A 177 -24.09 41.54 -0.41
C PRO A 177 -23.82 41.06 1.02
N LEU A 178 -23.92 41.98 1.99
CA LEU A 178 -23.74 41.67 3.42
C LEU A 178 -24.76 40.63 3.91
N ASP A 179 -26.02 40.73 3.51
CA ASP A 179 -27.08 39.79 3.89
C ASP A 179 -26.87 38.36 3.36
N ASP A 180 -26.06 38.17 2.33
CA ASP A 180 -25.73 36.85 1.76
C ASP A 180 -24.51 36.20 2.43
N LEU A 181 -23.84 36.89 3.37
CA LEU A 181 -22.80 36.27 4.20
C LEU A 181 -23.42 35.32 5.26
N PRO A 182 -22.70 34.27 5.71
CA PRO A 182 -23.23 33.33 6.69
C PRO A 182 -23.42 33.98 8.06
N VAL A 183 -24.54 33.68 8.71
CA VAL A 183 -24.89 34.21 10.04
C VAL A 183 -24.15 33.46 11.15
N VAL A 184 -23.52 34.20 12.06
CA VAL A 184 -22.80 33.69 13.24
C VAL A 184 -23.21 34.47 14.48
N ASP A 185 -23.08 33.85 15.66
CA ASP A 185 -23.31 34.49 16.96
C ASP A 185 -22.07 34.44 17.86
N ALA A 186 -22.10 35.21 18.94
CA ALA A 186 -21.01 35.33 19.92
C ALA A 186 -20.63 34.00 20.58
N THR A 187 -21.63 33.14 20.89
CA THR A 187 -21.44 31.86 21.57
C THR A 187 -20.75 30.86 20.65
N ALA A 188 -21.21 30.79 19.40
CA ALA A 188 -20.63 29.92 18.39
C ALA A 188 -19.17 30.31 18.07
N MET A 189 -18.88 31.62 17.98
CA MET A 189 -17.53 32.16 17.81
C MET A 189 -16.62 31.91 19.02
N ALA A 190 -17.11 32.11 20.25
CA ALA A 190 -16.36 31.85 21.47
C ALA A 190 -15.91 30.38 21.58
N ALA A 191 -16.83 29.44 21.32
CA ALA A 191 -16.55 28.01 21.38
C ALA A 191 -15.47 27.58 20.37
N PHE A 192 -15.52 28.13 19.14
CA PHE A 192 -14.53 27.82 18.10
C PHE A 192 -13.11 28.26 18.46
N LEU A 193 -12.96 29.47 19.02
CA LEU A 193 -11.65 29.97 19.45
C LEU A 193 -11.06 29.09 20.58
N GLY A 194 -11.91 28.63 21.51
CA GLY A 194 -11.50 27.72 22.58
C GLY A 194 -10.97 26.37 22.07
N GLU A 195 -11.63 25.79 21.07
CA GLU A 195 -11.19 24.52 20.44
C GLU A 195 -9.85 24.67 19.71
N MET A 196 -9.69 25.73 18.89
CA MET A 196 -8.47 25.93 18.09
C MET A 196 -7.25 26.33 18.95
N GLY A 197 -7.47 27.00 20.09
CA GLY A 197 -6.39 27.37 21.02
C GLY A 197 -5.74 26.19 21.74
N ALA A 198 -6.43 25.05 21.86
CA ALA A 198 -5.95 23.88 22.61
C ALA A 198 -4.99 22.95 21.82
N VAL A 199 -4.80 23.18 20.52
CA VAL A 199 -4.09 22.26 19.60
C VAL A 199 -2.66 22.73 19.26
N GLN A 200 -2.29 23.97 19.61
CA GLN A 200 -0.97 24.53 19.32
C GLN A 200 0.07 24.18 20.41
N PRO A 201 1.34 23.88 20.06
CA PRO A 201 2.39 23.63 21.03
C PRO A 201 2.86 24.92 21.74
N PRO A 202 3.31 24.85 23.00
CA PRO A 202 3.77 26.02 23.75
C PRO A 202 5.08 26.59 23.19
N GLN A 203 5.13 27.90 22.95
CA GLN A 203 6.34 28.57 22.48
C GLN A 203 7.39 28.67 23.60
N LEU A 204 8.54 28.03 23.40
CA LEU A 204 9.71 28.19 24.27
C LEU A 204 10.54 29.41 23.86
N SER A 205 10.93 30.21 24.84
CA SER A 205 11.83 31.36 24.66
C SER A 205 13.26 30.89 24.39
N GLY A 206 13.92 31.56 23.43
CA GLY A 206 15.15 31.02 22.81
C GLY A 206 16.46 31.38 23.52
N SER A 207 17.47 30.54 23.30
CA SER A 207 18.89 30.88 23.43
C SER A 207 19.70 30.25 22.29
N LYS A 208 20.94 30.70 22.05
CA LYS A 208 21.77 30.33 20.88
C LYS A 208 22.95 29.45 21.27
N GLN A 209 23.31 28.49 20.43
CA GLN A 209 24.69 28.01 20.31
C GLN A 209 25.04 27.56 18.88
N ARG A 210 26.34 27.46 18.59
CA ARG A 210 26.98 27.01 17.33
C ARG A 210 27.90 25.81 17.72
N ARG A 211 28.52 25.01 16.85
CA ARG A 211 29.05 25.24 15.49
C ARG A 211 29.50 23.89 14.88
N SER A 212 29.47 23.77 13.54
CA SER A 212 30.31 22.88 12.67
C SER A 212 30.53 21.38 13.00
N GLY A 213 30.36 20.44 12.08
CA GLY A 213 29.83 20.56 10.71
C GLY A 213 30.05 19.34 9.81
N ASP A 214 29.18 19.19 8.80
CA ASP A 214 29.24 18.25 7.68
C ASP A 214 28.45 18.86 6.51
N THR A 215 29.00 18.87 5.30
CA THR A 215 28.58 19.81 4.24
C THR A 215 27.38 19.34 3.43
N LEU A 216 27.10 18.03 3.37
CA LEU A 216 25.92 17.49 2.68
C LEU A 216 24.68 17.42 3.59
N ALA A 217 24.87 17.22 4.90
CA ALA A 217 23.79 17.32 5.88
C ALA A 217 23.22 18.75 6.04
N GLN A 218 24.00 19.77 5.69
CA GLN A 218 23.68 21.19 5.97
C GLN A 218 22.71 21.87 4.99
N ASN A 219 22.37 21.25 3.86
CA ASN A 219 21.61 21.91 2.80
C ASN A 219 20.12 21.50 2.72
N ARG A 220 19.54 21.00 3.82
CA ARG A 220 18.07 20.92 3.93
C ARG A 220 17.51 22.35 4.04
N PRO A 221 16.57 22.76 3.17
CA PRO A 221 15.97 24.08 3.27
C PRO A 221 15.26 24.24 4.62
N THR A 222 15.56 25.33 5.34
CA THR A 222 14.90 25.62 6.62
C THR A 222 13.43 25.88 6.35
N ARG A 223 12.59 25.12 7.04
CA ARG A 223 11.15 25.30 7.01
C ARG A 223 10.67 25.94 8.31
N ASP A 224 9.71 26.82 8.16
CA ASP A 224 8.85 27.32 9.23
C ASP A 224 7.91 26.19 9.70
N SER A 225 7.09 26.44 10.74
CA SER A 225 6.12 25.43 11.24
C SER A 225 5.15 24.95 10.17
N GLU A 226 5.02 25.78 9.13
CA GLU A 226 4.17 25.61 7.97
C GLU A 226 4.69 24.71 6.86
N GLY A 227 5.94 24.25 6.96
CA GLY A 227 6.56 23.46 5.90
C GLY A 227 6.90 24.25 4.64
N ARG A 228 6.78 25.59 4.60
CA ARG A 228 7.32 26.41 3.49
C ARG A 228 8.82 26.59 3.65
N VAL A 229 9.52 26.87 2.55
CA VAL A 229 10.96 27.16 2.60
C VAL A 229 11.22 28.64 2.81
N ILE A 230 11.83 28.98 3.96
CA ILE A 230 12.26 30.35 4.33
C ILE A 230 13.75 30.61 4.13
N ASP A 231 14.59 29.58 4.25
CA ASP A 231 16.03 29.68 3.97
C ASP A 231 16.51 28.55 3.03
N GLY A 232 17.53 28.82 2.22
CA GLY A 232 17.93 27.98 1.09
C GLY A 232 17.04 28.12 -0.17
N ARG A 233 16.26 29.20 -0.26
CA ARG A 233 15.20 29.39 -1.28
C ARG A 233 15.64 29.34 -2.75
N ASP A 234 16.82 29.85 -3.11
CA ASP A 234 17.34 29.74 -4.49
C ASP A 234 17.63 28.28 -4.86
N GLY A 235 18.10 27.51 -3.87
CA GLY A 235 18.27 26.06 -3.95
C GLY A 235 16.92 25.36 -4.15
N TRP A 236 15.92 25.65 -3.31
CA TRP A 236 14.58 25.05 -3.43
C TRP A 236 13.90 25.35 -4.77
N LEU A 237 13.97 26.58 -5.29
CA LEU A 237 13.50 26.88 -6.65
C LEU A 237 14.26 26.07 -7.70
N SER A 238 15.59 25.96 -7.54
CA SER A 238 16.43 25.15 -8.42
C SER A 238 16.08 23.66 -8.34
N THR A 239 15.71 23.13 -7.18
CA THR A 239 15.26 21.74 -6.97
C THR A 239 13.92 21.47 -7.65
N ILE A 240 12.93 22.36 -7.52
CA ILE A 240 11.64 22.20 -8.22
C ILE A 240 11.84 22.30 -9.75
N ALA A 241 12.64 23.25 -10.23
CA ALA A 241 12.98 23.39 -11.65
C ALA A 241 13.68 22.14 -12.22
N PHE A 242 14.68 21.66 -11.50
CA PHE A 242 15.42 20.43 -11.77
C PHE A 242 14.52 19.19 -11.84
N HIS A 243 13.60 19.03 -10.88
CA HIS A 243 12.65 17.93 -10.94
C HIS A 243 11.71 18.06 -12.14
N ALA A 244 11.07 19.21 -12.37
CA ALA A 244 10.13 19.37 -13.48
C ALA A 244 10.76 19.12 -14.86
N VAL A 245 12.01 19.54 -15.08
CA VAL A 245 12.75 19.24 -16.31
C VAL A 245 13.01 17.73 -16.43
N HIS A 246 13.55 17.09 -15.40
CA HIS A 246 13.76 15.62 -15.40
C HIS A 246 12.45 14.83 -15.55
N ASP A 247 11.31 15.29 -14.99
CA ASP A 247 10.00 14.66 -15.21
C ASP A 247 9.49 14.81 -16.65
N ALA A 248 9.86 15.87 -17.37
CA ALA A 248 9.51 16.05 -18.77
C ALA A 248 10.38 15.17 -19.67
N VAL A 249 11.68 15.12 -19.41
CA VAL A 249 12.64 14.22 -20.07
C VAL A 249 12.23 12.75 -19.92
N ASP A 250 11.96 12.28 -18.69
CA ASP A 250 11.61 10.86 -18.46
C ASP A 250 10.27 10.45 -19.11
N ARG A 251 9.36 11.40 -19.36
CA ARG A 251 8.08 11.17 -20.07
C ARG A 251 8.19 11.37 -21.59
N ASN A 252 9.33 11.82 -22.10
CA ASN A 252 9.52 12.27 -23.48
C ASN A 252 8.49 13.35 -23.90
N ASP A 253 8.12 14.22 -22.94
CA ASP A 253 7.28 15.40 -23.18
C ASP A 253 8.04 16.42 -24.05
N PRO A 254 7.34 17.28 -24.81
CA PRO A 254 7.94 18.46 -25.41
C PRO A 254 8.58 19.36 -24.34
N LEU A 255 9.91 19.53 -24.40
CA LEU A 255 10.72 20.28 -23.43
C LEU A 255 10.56 21.82 -23.57
N GLN A 256 9.33 22.30 -23.64
CA GLN A 256 8.99 23.71 -23.82
C GLN A 256 9.26 24.49 -22.52
N PRO A 257 10.20 25.47 -22.50
CA PRO A 257 10.61 26.14 -21.27
C PRO A 257 9.47 26.81 -20.53
N ASP A 258 8.51 27.41 -21.24
CA ASP A 258 7.44 28.21 -20.63
C ASP A 258 6.41 27.37 -19.88
N ILE A 259 6.02 26.21 -20.42
CA ILE A 259 5.09 25.26 -19.77
C ILE A 259 5.73 24.71 -18.48
N LEU A 260 6.99 24.29 -18.57
CA LEU A 260 7.74 23.79 -17.42
C LEU A 260 7.98 24.90 -16.39
N ALA A 261 8.32 26.12 -16.81
CA ALA A 261 8.46 27.28 -15.93
C ALA A 261 7.16 27.60 -15.17
N TYR A 262 6.00 27.51 -15.83
CA TYR A 262 4.71 27.77 -15.20
C TYR A 262 4.35 26.69 -14.15
N ALA A 263 4.61 25.42 -14.45
CA ALA A 263 4.43 24.31 -13.50
C ALA A 263 5.38 24.42 -12.29
N VAL A 264 6.65 24.77 -12.54
CA VAL A 264 7.67 25.02 -11.51
C VAL A 264 7.29 26.20 -10.63
N TRP A 265 6.88 27.31 -11.23
CA TRP A 265 6.50 28.53 -10.51
C TRP A 265 5.26 28.31 -9.65
N ALA A 266 4.22 27.65 -10.17
CA ALA A 266 3.04 27.29 -9.39
C ALA A 266 3.40 26.43 -8.17
N ARG A 267 4.31 25.47 -8.31
CA ARG A 267 4.74 24.58 -7.22
C ARG A 267 5.69 25.25 -6.23
N PHE A 268 6.54 26.18 -6.68
CA PHE A 268 7.42 26.99 -5.81
C PHE A 268 6.63 28.04 -5.03
N ALA A 269 5.73 28.78 -5.67
CA ALA A 269 4.85 29.75 -5.02
C ALA A 269 3.88 29.11 -4.01
N ALA A 270 3.57 27.83 -4.17
CA ALA A 270 2.82 27.04 -3.18
C ALA A 270 3.66 26.55 -1.98
N THR A 271 5.01 26.63 -2.02
CA THR A 271 5.90 25.94 -1.05
C THR A 271 7.10 26.76 -0.55
N ALA A 272 7.18 28.07 -0.83
CA ALA A 272 8.31 28.92 -0.46
C ALA A 272 7.89 30.34 -0.04
N ASP A 273 8.68 30.97 0.83
CA ASP A 273 8.56 32.40 1.14
C ASP A 273 9.05 33.25 -0.04
N LEU A 274 8.19 34.13 -0.56
CA LEU A 274 8.50 35.10 -1.61
C LEU A 274 8.58 36.56 -1.10
N ASP A 275 8.17 36.83 0.14
CA ASP A 275 8.03 38.19 0.70
C ASP A 275 9.39 38.85 0.94
N ARG A 276 10.44 38.07 1.24
CA ARG A 276 11.80 38.57 1.47
C ARG A 276 12.69 38.41 0.22
N SER A 277 13.09 39.53 -0.39
CA SER A 277 14.09 39.56 -1.49
C SER A 277 15.38 38.79 -1.19
N ARG A 278 16.08 38.40 -2.27
CA ARG A 278 17.48 37.93 -2.22
C ARG A 278 18.40 38.96 -1.56
N ASP A 279 19.59 38.53 -1.13
CA ASP A 279 20.61 39.40 -0.52
C ASP A 279 21.11 40.53 -1.44
N ASN A 280 20.88 40.42 -2.76
CA ASN A 280 21.12 41.47 -3.76
C ASN A 280 19.88 42.35 -4.05
N GLY A 281 18.87 42.32 -3.19
CA GLY A 281 17.68 43.19 -3.22
C GLY A 281 16.56 42.79 -4.18
N ARG A 282 16.77 41.82 -5.10
CA ARG A 282 15.75 41.42 -6.08
C ARG A 282 14.81 40.30 -5.56
N PRO A 283 13.50 40.35 -5.89
CA PRO A 283 12.56 39.26 -5.61
C PRO A 283 12.78 38.07 -6.56
N TYR A 284 12.05 36.98 -6.30
CA TYR A 284 11.89 35.86 -7.24
C TYR A 284 10.66 36.05 -8.11
N THR A 285 10.73 35.58 -9.36
CA THR A 285 9.67 35.74 -10.36
C THR A 285 9.46 34.46 -11.18
N LEU A 286 8.36 34.39 -11.95
CA LEU A 286 8.22 33.41 -13.03
C LEU A 286 9.41 33.46 -14.02
N GLN A 287 10.05 34.63 -14.19
CA GLN A 287 11.24 34.77 -15.03
C GLN A 287 12.52 34.23 -14.35
N ASP A 288 12.54 34.01 -13.03
CA ASP A 288 13.57 33.23 -12.34
C ASP A 288 13.29 31.73 -12.43
N ALA A 289 12.02 31.31 -12.33
CA ALA A 289 11.63 29.93 -12.59
C ALA A 289 11.96 29.52 -14.03
N ALA A 290 11.63 30.36 -15.01
CA ALA A 290 12.00 30.19 -16.41
C ALA A 290 13.52 30.15 -16.59
N ARG A 291 14.28 31.11 -16.01
CA ARG A 291 15.75 31.10 -16.09
C ARG A 291 16.36 29.84 -15.47
N LYS A 292 15.80 29.31 -14.37
CA LYS A 292 16.22 28.04 -13.77
C LYS A 292 15.86 26.85 -14.68
N VAL A 293 14.66 26.82 -15.27
CA VAL A 293 14.25 25.78 -16.24
C VAL A 293 15.13 25.80 -17.49
N THR A 294 15.32 26.95 -18.15
CA THR A 294 16.20 27.12 -19.30
C THR A 294 17.66 26.77 -18.98
N ASP A 295 18.17 27.12 -17.80
CA ASP A 295 19.50 26.72 -17.36
C ASP A 295 19.62 25.19 -17.15
N LYS A 296 18.57 24.54 -16.63
CA LYS A 296 18.55 23.08 -16.44
C LYS A 296 18.37 22.33 -17.76
N LEU A 297 17.62 22.89 -18.72
CA LEU A 297 17.53 22.40 -20.10
C LEU A 297 18.86 22.56 -20.85
N ARG A 298 19.50 23.74 -20.80
CA ARG A 298 20.84 23.94 -21.37
C ARG A 298 21.87 22.99 -20.77
N LEU A 299 21.84 22.76 -19.46
CA LEU A 299 22.71 21.78 -18.80
C LEU A 299 22.39 20.33 -19.24
N PHE A 300 21.13 20.01 -19.55
CA PHE A 300 20.76 18.71 -20.11
C PHE A 300 21.30 18.53 -21.53
N ASP A 301 21.13 19.54 -22.40
CA ASP A 301 21.68 19.57 -23.76
C ASP A 301 23.21 19.45 -23.78
N GLU A 302 23.89 20.13 -22.85
CA GLU A 302 25.34 20.03 -22.63
C GLU A 302 25.81 18.72 -21.97
N ARG A 303 24.89 17.83 -21.54
CA ARG A 303 25.16 16.62 -20.74
C ARG A 303 25.89 16.89 -19.41
N ARG A 304 25.51 17.97 -18.74
CA ARG A 304 26.08 18.51 -17.49
C ARG A 304 25.04 18.82 -16.40
N LEU A 305 23.78 18.48 -16.63
CA LEU A 305 22.73 18.48 -15.61
C LEU A 305 23.01 17.32 -14.66
N PRO A 306 23.08 17.52 -13.32
CA PRO A 306 23.18 16.40 -12.39
C PRO A 306 21.95 15.51 -12.49
N ASP A 307 22.12 14.20 -12.34
CA ASP A 307 21.01 13.27 -12.20
C ASP A 307 20.19 13.57 -10.94
N ARG A 308 18.95 13.05 -10.88
CA ARG A 308 17.97 13.31 -9.80
C ARG A 308 18.43 12.96 -8.37
N GLU A 309 19.59 12.35 -8.25
CA GLU A 309 20.04 11.58 -7.12
C GLU A 309 21.46 11.99 -6.74
N ALA A 310 21.74 12.06 -5.44
CA ALA A 310 23.09 11.82 -4.98
C ALA A 310 23.37 10.31 -5.14
N GLN A 311 23.75 9.90 -6.36
CA GLN A 311 24.02 8.51 -6.80
C GLN A 311 23.31 7.44 -5.96
N VAL A 312 22.00 7.25 -6.16
CA VAL A 312 21.38 6.05 -5.60
C VAL A 312 22.00 4.86 -6.34
N SER A 313 22.39 3.83 -5.59
CA SER A 313 22.94 2.61 -6.19
C SER A 313 22.02 2.14 -7.31
N PRO A 314 22.54 1.89 -8.54
CA PRO A 314 21.72 1.46 -9.65
C PRO A 314 20.95 0.19 -9.26
N PRO A 315 19.74 -0.03 -9.81
CA PRO A 315 18.86 -1.09 -9.33
C PRO A 315 19.60 -2.44 -9.32
N ASN A 316 19.46 -3.19 -8.22
CA ASN A 316 20.23 -4.41 -7.93
C ASN A 316 19.88 -5.63 -8.81
N HIS A 317 19.27 -5.40 -9.97
CA HIS A 317 18.80 -6.36 -10.94
C HIS A 317 18.84 -5.73 -12.34
N THR A 318 19.12 -6.53 -13.36
CA THR A 318 19.05 -6.10 -14.77
C THR A 318 17.58 -6.12 -15.24
N PRO A 319 17.10 -5.14 -16.04
CA PRO A 319 15.76 -5.21 -16.61
C PRO A 319 15.70 -6.28 -17.71
N ALA A 320 14.54 -6.90 -17.89
CA ALA A 320 14.36 -7.96 -18.89
C ALA A 320 14.40 -7.39 -20.32
N THR A 321 15.30 -7.92 -21.16
CA THR A 321 15.53 -7.47 -22.54
C THR A 321 15.15 -8.50 -23.61
N ASP A 322 14.98 -9.77 -23.24
CA ASP A 322 14.51 -10.82 -24.16
C ASP A 322 13.08 -10.55 -24.62
N SER A 323 12.79 -10.85 -25.90
CA SER A 323 11.41 -10.93 -26.38
C SER A 323 10.69 -12.12 -25.72
N VAL A 324 9.36 -12.08 -25.76
CA VAL A 324 8.51 -13.13 -25.17
C VAL A 324 8.76 -14.48 -25.86
N GLU A 325 9.04 -14.46 -27.17
CA GLU A 325 9.39 -15.62 -27.99
C GLU A 325 10.78 -16.16 -27.61
N ALA A 326 11.78 -15.28 -27.48
CA ALA A 326 13.13 -15.66 -27.07
C ALA A 326 13.14 -16.26 -25.65
N ALA A 327 12.39 -15.67 -24.72
CA ALA A 327 12.23 -16.19 -23.37
C ALA A 327 11.45 -17.52 -23.33
N ARG A 328 10.42 -17.69 -24.16
CA ARG A 328 9.70 -18.97 -24.33
C ARG A 328 10.61 -20.06 -24.90
N LEU A 329 11.46 -19.75 -25.89
CA LEU A 329 12.45 -20.69 -26.44
C LEU A 329 13.52 -21.08 -25.40
N LYS A 330 14.01 -20.11 -24.61
CA LYS A 330 14.92 -20.36 -23.48
C LYS A 330 14.25 -21.24 -22.41
N LEU A 331 12.98 -21.00 -22.10
CA LEU A 331 12.19 -21.78 -21.15
C LEU A 331 11.94 -23.21 -21.64
N ASP A 332 11.61 -23.39 -22.92
CA ASP A 332 11.43 -24.70 -23.55
C ASP A 332 12.73 -25.52 -23.52
N ALA A 333 13.85 -24.92 -23.94
CA ALA A 333 15.16 -25.55 -23.92
C ALA A 333 15.65 -25.87 -22.49
N ALA A 334 15.41 -25.00 -21.51
CA ALA A 334 15.79 -25.25 -20.12
C ALA A 334 14.96 -26.36 -19.46
N ILE A 335 13.69 -26.51 -19.84
CA ILE A 335 12.83 -27.61 -19.39
C ILE A 335 13.22 -28.93 -20.09
N ALA A 336 13.57 -28.88 -21.38
CA ALA A 336 14.08 -30.04 -22.12
C ALA A 336 15.40 -30.55 -21.53
N ASP A 337 16.42 -29.68 -21.38
CA ASP A 337 17.71 -30.00 -20.75
C ASP A 337 17.54 -30.52 -19.31
N ALA A 338 16.57 -29.99 -18.55
CA ALA A 338 16.22 -30.54 -17.25
C ALA A 338 15.71 -31.98 -17.34
N CYS A 339 14.79 -32.27 -18.26
CA CYS A 339 14.25 -33.62 -18.48
C CYS A 339 15.33 -34.59 -18.99
N ASP A 340 16.17 -34.16 -19.92
CA ASP A 340 17.27 -34.98 -20.46
C ASP A 340 18.28 -35.33 -19.36
N ARG A 341 18.64 -34.39 -18.47
CA ARG A 341 19.48 -34.69 -17.30
C ARG A 341 18.84 -35.71 -16.35
N ILE A 342 17.52 -35.64 -16.15
CA ILE A 342 16.78 -36.58 -15.30
C ILE A 342 16.75 -37.97 -15.93
N LEU A 343 16.48 -38.07 -17.24
CA LEU A 343 16.50 -39.31 -18.00
C LEU A 343 17.88 -39.98 -17.94
N ASN A 344 18.93 -39.23 -18.30
CA ASN A 344 20.32 -39.70 -18.28
C ASN A 344 20.76 -40.19 -16.89
N TRP A 345 20.31 -39.55 -15.80
CA TRP A 345 20.63 -39.99 -14.43
C TRP A 345 19.91 -41.29 -14.03
N HIS A 346 18.67 -41.52 -14.47
CA HIS A 346 18.02 -42.83 -14.25
C HIS A 346 18.66 -43.93 -15.10
N GLU A 347 19.11 -43.62 -16.31
CA GLU A 347 19.83 -44.55 -17.19
C GLU A 347 21.25 -44.88 -16.69
N SER A 348 21.97 -43.92 -16.13
CA SER A 348 23.33 -44.13 -15.59
C SER A 348 23.34 -44.79 -14.20
N GLU A 349 22.42 -45.73 -13.95
CA GLU A 349 22.21 -46.40 -12.66
C GLU A 349 22.16 -45.47 -11.42
N LYS A 350 21.77 -44.20 -11.61
CA LYS A 350 21.74 -43.15 -10.57
C LYS A 350 23.11 -42.78 -10.01
N THR A 351 24.19 -42.97 -10.79
CA THR A 351 25.54 -42.52 -10.44
C THR A 351 25.61 -41.01 -10.20
N GLY A 352 26.01 -40.61 -9.00
CA GLY A 352 26.15 -39.20 -8.62
C GLY A 352 24.84 -38.55 -8.15
N PRO A 353 24.89 -37.27 -7.76
CA PRO A 353 23.74 -36.58 -7.17
C PRO A 353 22.61 -36.39 -8.19
N ALA A 354 21.38 -36.71 -7.77
CA ALA A 354 20.18 -36.51 -8.59
C ALA A 354 20.04 -35.05 -9.07
N PRO A 355 19.60 -34.79 -10.32
CA PRO A 355 19.38 -33.44 -10.82
C PRO A 355 18.40 -32.64 -9.95
N ARG A 356 18.78 -31.41 -9.56
CA ARG A 356 17.93 -30.48 -8.79
C ARG A 356 17.96 -29.12 -9.45
N ILE A 357 16.88 -28.78 -10.13
CA ILE A 357 16.82 -27.67 -11.09
C ILE A 357 15.68 -26.74 -10.71
N GLY A 358 15.99 -25.46 -10.51
CA GLY A 358 15.02 -24.40 -10.30
C GLY A 358 14.93 -23.53 -11.54
N LEU A 359 13.72 -23.21 -12.00
CA LEU A 359 13.48 -22.31 -13.13
C LEU A 359 12.70 -21.08 -12.65
N ARG A 360 13.44 -19.99 -12.45
CA ARG A 360 12.87 -18.66 -12.18
C ARG A 360 12.52 -17.99 -13.49
N ALA A 361 11.26 -18.09 -13.93
CA ALA A 361 10.82 -17.46 -15.17
C ALA A 361 9.56 -16.62 -15.00
N THR A 362 9.50 -15.47 -15.71
CA THR A 362 8.46 -14.43 -15.59
C THR A 362 7.03 -15.01 -15.61
N VAL A 363 6.14 -14.41 -14.82
CA VAL A 363 4.73 -14.83 -14.75
C VAL A 363 4.05 -14.67 -16.12
N GLY A 364 3.41 -15.74 -16.60
CA GLY A 364 2.69 -15.76 -17.88
C GLY A 364 3.43 -16.39 -19.07
N LEU A 365 4.72 -16.73 -18.94
CA LEU A 365 5.50 -17.41 -20.00
C LEU A 365 5.07 -18.87 -20.30
N GLY A 366 4.10 -19.42 -19.59
CA GLY A 366 3.58 -20.78 -19.84
C GLY A 366 4.35 -21.91 -19.13
N LYS A 367 5.15 -21.61 -18.09
CA LYS A 367 5.94 -22.57 -17.29
C LYS A 367 5.27 -23.94 -17.13
N THR A 368 4.08 -23.98 -16.55
CA THR A 368 3.36 -25.22 -16.21
C THR A 368 2.89 -25.99 -17.44
N ALA A 369 2.48 -25.33 -18.53
CA ALA A 369 2.08 -26.00 -19.77
C ALA A 369 3.30 -26.57 -20.53
N VAL A 370 4.41 -25.84 -20.56
CA VAL A 370 5.67 -26.30 -21.17
C VAL A 370 6.26 -27.47 -20.38
N SER A 371 6.21 -27.43 -19.04
CA SER A 371 6.70 -28.52 -18.20
C SER A 371 5.86 -29.79 -18.33
N ARG A 372 4.53 -29.71 -18.43
CA ARG A 372 3.68 -30.89 -18.68
C ARG A 372 4.07 -31.62 -19.97
N ARG A 373 4.19 -30.91 -21.09
CA ARG A 373 4.59 -31.50 -22.38
C ARG A 373 5.91 -32.28 -22.30
N HIS A 374 6.95 -31.67 -21.73
CA HIS A 374 8.27 -32.30 -21.62
C HIS A 374 8.32 -33.42 -20.57
N VAL A 375 7.67 -33.24 -19.42
CA VAL A 375 7.61 -34.27 -18.38
C VAL A 375 6.80 -35.50 -18.83
N LEU A 376 5.80 -35.34 -19.69
CA LEU A 376 5.11 -36.47 -20.33
C LEU A 376 5.97 -37.18 -21.39
N ALA A 377 6.88 -36.46 -22.07
CA ALA A 377 7.88 -37.08 -22.94
C ALA A 377 8.91 -37.88 -22.14
N LEU A 378 9.42 -37.30 -21.05
CA LEU A 378 10.30 -37.95 -20.07
C LEU A 378 9.66 -39.22 -19.50
N GLN A 379 8.40 -39.16 -19.07
CA GLN A 379 7.65 -40.29 -18.53
C GLN A 379 7.52 -41.44 -19.54
N ARG A 380 7.27 -41.14 -20.82
CA ARG A 380 7.27 -42.16 -21.89
C ARG A 380 8.66 -42.79 -22.07
N GLY A 381 9.72 -42.00 -22.20
CA GLY A 381 11.09 -42.51 -22.37
C GLY A 381 11.59 -43.36 -21.20
N LEU A 382 11.23 -43.00 -19.96
CA LEU A 382 11.52 -43.81 -18.77
C LEU A 382 10.76 -45.14 -18.80
N ARG A 383 9.47 -45.12 -19.14
CA ARG A 383 8.63 -46.32 -19.25
C ARG A 383 9.10 -47.28 -20.35
N GLU A 384 9.47 -46.76 -21.51
CA GLU A 384 10.03 -47.54 -22.63
C GLU A 384 11.34 -48.26 -22.24
N LYS A 385 12.08 -47.73 -21.26
CA LYS A 385 13.30 -48.32 -20.70
C LYS A 385 13.08 -49.09 -19.39
N CYS A 386 11.83 -49.33 -18.98
CA CYS A 386 11.45 -49.97 -17.71
C CYS A 386 12.03 -49.28 -16.45
N LEU A 387 12.31 -47.98 -16.54
CA LEU A 387 12.81 -47.14 -15.45
C LEU A 387 11.65 -46.56 -14.63
N PRO A 388 11.91 -46.03 -13.41
CA PRO A 388 10.90 -45.32 -12.63
C PRO A 388 10.29 -44.18 -13.43
N ASP A 389 8.97 -44.16 -13.59
CA ASP A 389 8.26 -43.23 -14.49
C ASP A 389 7.28 -42.28 -13.76
N ARG A 390 6.99 -42.51 -12.47
CA ARG A 390 5.97 -41.75 -11.73
C ARG A 390 6.41 -40.33 -11.35
N VAL A 391 5.55 -39.36 -11.65
CA VAL A 391 5.76 -37.94 -11.31
C VAL A 391 4.92 -37.56 -10.10
N ILE A 392 5.49 -36.81 -9.15
CA ILE A 392 4.73 -36.19 -8.06
C ILE A 392 4.77 -34.67 -8.24
N VAL A 393 3.59 -34.05 -8.28
CA VAL A 393 3.41 -32.61 -8.51
C VAL A 393 2.92 -31.95 -7.23
N PHE A 394 3.66 -30.97 -6.72
CA PHE A 394 3.37 -30.30 -5.47
C PHE A 394 2.86 -28.88 -5.71
N THR A 395 1.72 -28.55 -5.10
CA THR A 395 0.97 -27.30 -5.31
C THR A 395 0.64 -26.57 -3.99
N PRO A 396 0.34 -25.25 -4.01
CA PRO A 396 0.08 -24.48 -2.79
C PRO A 396 -1.20 -24.83 -2.02
N SER A 397 -2.20 -25.45 -2.66
CA SER A 397 -3.48 -25.76 -2.02
C SER A 397 -4.18 -26.96 -2.67
N HIS A 398 -5.17 -27.53 -1.97
CA HIS A 398 -5.99 -28.60 -2.54
C HIS A 398 -6.83 -28.14 -3.74
N ALA A 399 -7.26 -26.88 -3.81
CA ALA A 399 -8.05 -26.39 -4.95
C ALA A 399 -7.19 -26.36 -6.22
N LEU A 400 -5.97 -25.82 -6.11
CA LEU A 400 -4.97 -25.83 -7.17
C LEU A 400 -4.51 -27.25 -7.53
N ALA A 401 -4.58 -28.21 -6.58
CA ALA A 401 -4.28 -29.61 -6.86
C ALA A 401 -5.34 -30.28 -7.75
N GLU A 402 -6.63 -29.98 -7.57
CA GLU A 402 -7.71 -30.47 -8.46
C GLU A 402 -7.65 -29.77 -9.83
N GLU A 403 -7.40 -28.45 -9.87
CA GLU A 403 -7.23 -27.67 -11.11
C GLU A 403 -6.04 -28.19 -11.94
N ALA A 404 -4.86 -28.32 -11.32
CA ALA A 404 -3.69 -28.90 -11.97
C ALA A 404 -3.95 -30.35 -12.42
N ALA A 405 -4.66 -31.17 -11.63
CA ALA A 405 -4.96 -32.54 -12.02
C ALA A 405 -5.87 -32.64 -13.24
N ALA A 406 -6.85 -31.74 -13.39
CA ALA A 406 -7.66 -31.64 -14.61
C ALA A 406 -6.79 -31.27 -15.81
N ASP A 407 -5.90 -30.30 -15.66
CA ASP A 407 -4.94 -29.86 -16.70
C ASP A 407 -4.02 -31.02 -17.16
N TRP A 408 -3.48 -31.81 -16.23
CA TRP A 408 -2.69 -33.01 -16.54
C TRP A 408 -3.53 -34.14 -17.19
N GLN A 409 -4.83 -34.27 -16.85
CA GLN A 409 -5.73 -35.24 -17.49
C GLN A 409 -6.07 -34.83 -18.93
N VAL A 410 -6.24 -33.54 -19.21
CA VAL A 410 -6.43 -33.00 -20.57
C VAL A 410 -5.21 -33.28 -21.46
N ASP A 411 -4.00 -33.16 -20.91
CA ASP A 411 -2.75 -33.54 -21.60
C ASP A 411 -2.53 -35.08 -21.68
N GLY A 412 -3.50 -35.89 -21.26
CA GLY A 412 -3.55 -37.34 -21.47
C GLY A 412 -2.92 -38.22 -20.39
N ALA A 413 -2.55 -37.66 -19.22
CA ALA A 413 -1.94 -38.41 -18.13
C ALA A 413 -2.99 -39.11 -17.24
N LYS A 414 -2.63 -40.25 -16.64
CA LYS A 414 -3.45 -40.89 -15.60
C LYS A 414 -3.17 -40.26 -14.22
N VAL A 415 -3.93 -39.24 -13.87
CA VAL A 415 -3.70 -38.40 -12.68
C VAL A 415 -4.58 -38.78 -11.49
N ALA A 416 -4.04 -38.66 -10.27
CA ALA A 416 -4.83 -38.65 -9.03
C ALA A 416 -4.38 -37.56 -8.05
N VAL A 417 -5.34 -36.97 -7.31
CA VAL A 417 -5.07 -35.96 -6.27
C VAL A 417 -4.98 -36.62 -4.89
N LEU A 418 -3.93 -36.32 -4.12
CA LEU A 418 -3.78 -36.81 -2.76
C LEU A 418 -4.59 -35.96 -1.76
N ARG A 419 -5.86 -36.30 -1.57
CA ARG A 419 -6.82 -35.53 -0.77
C ARG A 419 -6.64 -35.75 0.75
N GLY A 420 -6.73 -34.68 1.55
CA GLY A 420 -6.69 -34.77 3.02
C GLY A 420 -7.88 -35.54 3.62
N TYR A 421 -7.70 -36.12 4.82
CA TYR A 421 -8.72 -36.96 5.48
C TYR A 421 -10.04 -36.22 5.77
N GLU A 422 -9.99 -34.92 6.08
CA GLU A 422 -11.16 -34.09 6.38
C GLU A 422 -11.74 -33.37 5.14
N ARG A 423 -11.12 -33.50 3.96
CA ARG A 423 -11.62 -32.84 2.74
C ARG A 423 -12.93 -33.46 2.28
N ALA A 424 -13.81 -32.66 1.71
CA ALA A 424 -14.97 -33.18 0.99
C ALA A 424 -14.53 -33.90 -0.31
N HIS A 425 -15.19 -35.00 -0.65
CA HIS A 425 -15.04 -35.67 -1.94
C HIS A 425 -15.70 -34.82 -3.04
N PRO A 426 -15.04 -34.56 -4.19
CA PRO A 426 -15.57 -33.62 -5.20
C PRO A 426 -16.97 -33.95 -5.71
N VAL A 427 -17.31 -35.25 -5.83
CA VAL A 427 -18.63 -35.70 -6.33
C VAL A 427 -19.67 -35.86 -5.21
N HIS A 428 -19.26 -36.29 -4.01
CA HIS A 428 -20.21 -36.66 -2.94
C HIS A 428 -20.38 -35.60 -1.86
N GLN A 429 -19.50 -34.59 -1.83
CA GLN A 429 -19.44 -33.49 -0.84
C GLN A 429 -19.29 -33.93 0.63
N THR A 430 -19.22 -35.24 0.90
CA THR A 430 -18.93 -35.84 2.20
C THR A 430 -17.42 -35.93 2.47
N PRO A 431 -16.96 -35.92 3.74
CA PRO A 431 -15.54 -36.06 4.07
C PRO A 431 -14.92 -37.37 3.56
N MET A 432 -13.66 -37.33 3.11
CA MET A 432 -12.94 -38.51 2.61
C MET A 432 -12.90 -39.65 3.66
N CYS A 433 -12.93 -39.33 4.96
CA CYS A 433 -12.87 -40.31 6.03
C CYS A 433 -14.09 -40.24 6.97
N SER A 434 -14.77 -41.37 7.16
CA SER A 434 -15.96 -41.52 8.00
C SER A 434 -15.67 -41.53 9.52
N ASP A 435 -14.40 -41.70 9.93
CA ASP A 435 -13.98 -41.66 11.34
C ASP A 435 -12.94 -40.54 11.58
N LEU A 436 -13.37 -39.29 11.38
CA LEU A 436 -12.56 -38.11 11.70
C LEU A 436 -12.10 -38.07 13.18
N PRO A 437 -12.87 -38.52 14.19
CA PRO A 437 -12.37 -38.58 15.56
C PRO A 437 -11.16 -39.52 15.75
N ALA A 438 -11.04 -40.61 14.98
CA ALA A 438 -9.83 -41.46 15.01
C ALA A 438 -8.64 -40.75 14.35
N VAL A 439 -8.87 -40.08 13.22
CA VAL A 439 -7.85 -39.26 12.53
C VAL A 439 -7.32 -38.15 13.45
N ARG A 440 -8.22 -37.42 14.11
CA ARG A 440 -7.88 -36.34 15.05
C ARG A 440 -7.09 -36.84 16.26
N ALA A 441 -7.44 -38.01 16.80
CA ALA A 441 -6.66 -38.63 17.88
C ALA A 441 -5.22 -38.99 17.43
N ALA A 442 -5.05 -39.55 16.23
CA ALA A 442 -3.73 -39.85 15.68
C ALA A 442 -2.89 -38.58 15.43
N VAL A 443 -3.49 -37.52 14.89
CA VAL A 443 -2.84 -36.22 14.68
C VAL A 443 -2.43 -35.57 16.01
N ALA A 444 -3.32 -35.55 17.00
CA ALA A 444 -3.02 -35.03 18.34
C ALA A 444 -1.89 -35.80 19.04
N ALA A 445 -1.77 -37.10 18.76
CA ALA A 445 -0.69 -37.96 19.25
C ALA A 445 0.63 -37.86 18.47
N LYS A 446 0.73 -37.00 17.42
CA LYS A 446 1.84 -36.97 16.45
C LYS A 446 2.11 -38.33 15.75
N LEU A 447 1.12 -39.22 15.64
CA LEU A 447 1.27 -40.58 15.08
C LEU A 447 0.87 -40.69 13.60
N ARG A 448 1.34 -41.74 12.92
CA ARG A 448 1.05 -42.02 11.50
C ARG A 448 -0.40 -42.45 11.31
N ILE A 449 -1.26 -41.49 10.95
CA ILE A 449 -2.73 -41.61 10.79
C ILE A 449 -3.19 -42.94 10.16
N HIS A 450 -2.50 -43.44 9.12
CA HIS A 450 -2.90 -44.70 8.48
C HIS A 450 -2.74 -45.91 9.41
N GLU A 451 -1.58 -46.04 10.04
CA GLU A 451 -1.25 -47.15 10.96
C GLU A 451 -2.06 -47.08 12.25
N THR A 452 -2.38 -45.87 12.71
CA THR A 452 -3.07 -45.60 13.97
C THR A 452 -4.60 -45.65 13.86
N ALA A 453 -5.17 -45.22 12.72
CA ALA A 453 -6.62 -45.03 12.56
C ALA A 453 -7.25 -45.80 11.40
N CYS A 454 -6.48 -46.27 10.41
CA CYS A 454 -7.02 -46.98 9.24
C CYS A 454 -6.79 -48.49 9.30
N GLN A 455 -5.54 -48.92 9.37
CA GLN A 455 -5.11 -50.31 9.40
C GLN A 455 -3.75 -50.41 10.10
N ASP A 456 -3.63 -51.23 11.13
CA ASP A 456 -2.36 -51.41 11.85
C ASP A 456 -1.52 -52.59 11.33
N LYS A 457 -0.28 -52.68 11.81
CA LYS A 457 0.68 -53.76 11.49
C LYS A 457 0.26 -55.17 11.96
N HIS A 458 -0.81 -55.26 12.74
CA HIS A 458 -1.38 -56.52 13.24
C HIS A 458 -2.64 -56.94 12.46
N GLY A 459 -3.04 -56.16 11.45
CA GLY A 459 -4.20 -56.43 10.59
C GLY A 459 -5.52 -55.87 11.13
N ASN A 460 -5.54 -55.15 12.26
CA ASN A 460 -6.77 -54.50 12.74
C ASN A 460 -7.14 -53.36 11.80
N THR A 461 -8.39 -53.31 11.35
CA THR A 461 -8.89 -52.28 10.42
C THR A 461 -9.99 -51.41 11.02
N CYS A 462 -10.12 -50.18 10.53
CA CYS A 462 -11.25 -49.29 10.80
C CYS A 462 -12.58 -49.95 10.37
N PRO A 463 -13.69 -49.82 11.13
CA PRO A 463 -15.00 -50.37 10.74
C PRO A 463 -15.48 -49.95 9.34
N TYR A 464 -15.07 -48.75 8.89
CA TYR A 464 -15.43 -48.21 7.57
C TYR A 464 -14.45 -48.56 6.45
N PHE A 465 -13.36 -49.30 6.72
CA PHE A 465 -12.18 -49.38 5.85
C PHE A 465 -12.48 -49.77 4.39
N GLN A 466 -13.34 -50.78 4.17
CA GLN A 466 -13.63 -51.29 2.82
C GLN A 466 -14.43 -50.31 1.94
N GLY A 467 -15.25 -49.44 2.53
CA GLY A 467 -16.09 -48.46 1.83
C GLY A 467 -15.66 -47.00 2.07
N CYS A 468 -14.45 -46.78 2.59
CA CYS A 468 -13.96 -45.45 2.93
C CYS A 468 -13.33 -44.77 1.72
N LEU A 469 -13.89 -43.63 1.31
CA LEU A 469 -13.43 -42.81 0.18
C LEU A 469 -11.93 -42.45 0.28
N LYS A 470 -11.35 -42.36 1.49
CA LYS A 470 -9.92 -42.14 1.66
C LYS A 470 -9.05 -43.37 1.35
N GLN A 471 -9.57 -44.59 1.50
CA GLN A 471 -8.86 -45.79 1.03
C GLN A 471 -9.00 -45.95 -0.49
N GLU A 472 -10.17 -45.63 -1.04
CA GLU A 472 -10.36 -45.52 -2.50
C GLU A 472 -9.38 -44.52 -3.12
N ASN A 473 -9.28 -43.30 -2.57
CA ASN A 473 -8.29 -42.31 -2.98
C ASN A 473 -6.82 -42.73 -2.76
N ARG A 474 -6.53 -43.69 -1.87
CA ARG A 474 -5.19 -44.32 -1.80
C ARG A 474 -4.98 -45.33 -2.92
N LYS A 475 -6.02 -46.04 -3.38
CA LYS A 475 -5.97 -46.90 -4.58
C LYS A 475 -5.81 -46.07 -5.86
N GLU A 476 -6.54 -44.96 -5.99
CA GLU A 476 -6.36 -43.97 -7.08
C GLU A 476 -4.89 -43.53 -7.18
N VAL A 477 -4.34 -43.00 -6.08
CA VAL A 477 -2.97 -42.48 -6.00
C VAL A 477 -1.91 -43.57 -6.21
N ALA A 478 -2.13 -44.80 -5.71
CA ALA A 478 -1.23 -45.93 -5.97
C ALA A 478 -1.26 -46.41 -7.42
N GLY A 479 -2.38 -46.21 -8.13
CA GLY A 479 -2.57 -46.58 -9.53
C GLY A 479 -2.26 -45.47 -10.55
N ALA A 480 -1.92 -44.26 -10.11
CA ALA A 480 -1.70 -43.09 -10.97
C ALA A 480 -0.25 -42.97 -11.48
N GLU A 481 -0.09 -42.30 -12.62
CA GLU A 481 1.18 -41.98 -13.28
C GLU A 481 1.71 -40.61 -12.83
N VAL A 482 0.78 -39.68 -12.60
CA VAL A 482 1.02 -38.35 -12.05
C VAL A 482 0.20 -38.21 -10.77
N VAL A 483 0.85 -37.82 -9.67
CA VAL A 483 0.19 -37.64 -8.37
C VAL A 483 0.30 -36.19 -7.94
N VAL A 484 -0.83 -35.49 -7.84
CA VAL A 484 -0.86 -34.08 -7.43
C VAL A 484 -1.15 -34.00 -5.93
N ALA A 485 -0.33 -33.24 -5.19
CA ALA A 485 -0.38 -33.16 -3.74
C ALA A 485 -0.18 -31.71 -3.23
N PRO A 486 -0.72 -31.37 -2.04
CA PRO A 486 -0.36 -30.13 -1.37
C PRO A 486 1.07 -30.18 -0.81
N TYR A 487 1.74 -29.03 -0.70
CA TYR A 487 3.10 -28.92 -0.18
C TYR A 487 3.37 -29.64 1.15
N ASP A 488 2.38 -29.75 2.05
CA ASP A 488 2.56 -30.41 3.37
C ASP A 488 2.99 -31.88 3.24
N VAL A 489 2.77 -32.51 2.08
CA VAL A 489 3.18 -33.88 1.73
C VAL A 489 4.69 -33.99 1.43
N LEU A 490 5.39 -32.90 1.10
CA LEU A 490 6.86 -32.89 0.99
C LEU A 490 7.53 -33.32 2.30
N PHE A 491 6.91 -32.97 3.43
CA PHE A 491 7.44 -33.16 4.79
C PHE A 491 6.78 -34.34 5.51
N THR A 492 5.47 -34.54 5.31
CA THR A 492 4.72 -35.65 5.92
C THR A 492 4.77 -36.96 5.12
N GLY A 493 5.20 -36.91 3.86
CA GLY A 493 5.34 -38.07 2.99
C GLY A 493 4.02 -38.62 2.45
N LEU A 494 4.15 -39.61 1.55
CA LEU A 494 3.04 -40.31 0.91
C LEU A 494 3.31 -41.81 0.79
N GLY A 495 2.24 -42.60 0.82
CA GLY A 495 2.27 -44.07 0.76
C GLY A 495 2.48 -44.61 -0.65
N ILE A 496 3.51 -44.11 -1.34
CA ILE A 496 3.93 -44.56 -2.67
C ILE A 496 5.30 -45.25 -2.55
N PRO A 497 5.53 -46.40 -3.23
CA PRO A 497 6.84 -47.03 -3.30
C PRO A 497 7.91 -46.04 -3.81
N PRO A 498 8.94 -45.69 -3.02
CA PRO A 498 9.86 -44.60 -3.35
C PRO A 498 10.65 -44.85 -4.64
N ASP A 499 10.96 -46.10 -4.91
CA ASP A 499 11.58 -46.65 -6.11
C ASP A 499 10.81 -46.29 -7.40
N THR A 500 9.48 -46.21 -7.37
CA THR A 500 8.68 -45.83 -8.56
C THR A 500 8.80 -44.35 -8.96
N ILE A 501 9.30 -43.48 -8.08
CA ILE A 501 9.30 -42.03 -8.28
C ILE A 501 10.44 -41.60 -9.23
N ALA A 502 10.05 -41.10 -10.40
CA ALA A 502 10.92 -40.50 -11.41
C ALA A 502 11.37 -39.09 -11.03
N LEU A 503 10.41 -38.23 -10.64
CA LEU A 503 10.56 -36.79 -10.55
C LEU A 503 9.64 -36.19 -9.48
N ILE A 504 10.18 -35.25 -8.71
CA ILE A 504 9.44 -34.29 -7.90
C ILE A 504 9.33 -32.98 -8.70
N LEU A 505 8.10 -32.60 -9.08
CA LEU A 505 7.79 -31.28 -9.63
C LEU A 505 7.19 -30.41 -8.53
N VAL A 506 7.73 -29.22 -8.31
CA VAL A 506 7.17 -28.20 -7.40
C VAL A 506 6.75 -27.00 -8.25
N ASP A 507 5.51 -26.52 -8.11
CA ASP A 507 5.00 -25.34 -8.84
C ASP A 507 4.61 -24.22 -7.86
N GLU A 508 5.21 -23.05 -8.05
CA GLU A 508 5.36 -21.89 -7.14
C GLU A 508 6.21 -22.17 -5.87
N ALA A 509 6.31 -21.18 -4.96
CA ALA A 509 7.17 -21.25 -3.77
C ALA A 509 6.59 -22.17 -2.66
N CYS A 510 7.35 -23.18 -2.21
CA CYS A 510 6.93 -24.11 -1.15
C CYS A 510 7.49 -23.81 0.25
N TRP A 511 8.50 -22.93 0.37
CA TRP A 511 9.34 -22.81 1.56
C TRP A 511 8.58 -22.43 2.84
N ALA A 512 7.54 -21.60 2.73
CA ALA A 512 6.73 -21.14 3.87
C ALA A 512 5.92 -22.28 4.53
N ARG A 513 5.83 -23.47 3.91
CA ARG A 513 5.23 -24.68 4.50
C ARG A 513 6.25 -25.58 5.21
N ALA A 514 7.55 -25.38 4.98
CA ALA A 514 8.60 -26.08 5.73
C ALA A 514 8.80 -25.45 7.11
N VAL A 515 8.57 -24.13 7.25
CA VAL A 515 8.80 -23.42 8.52
C VAL A 515 7.65 -23.65 9.50
N GLY A 516 8.00 -23.84 10.77
CA GLY A 516 7.04 -23.86 11.87
C GLY A 516 7.67 -23.43 13.19
N GLN A 517 6.84 -23.41 14.23
CA GLN A 517 7.28 -23.12 15.60
C GLN A 517 6.80 -24.20 16.58
N THR A 518 7.54 -24.36 17.67
CA THR A 518 7.16 -25.13 18.85
C THR A 518 7.25 -24.24 20.08
N LYS A 519 6.20 -24.23 20.90
CA LYS A 519 5.99 -23.30 22.03
C LYS A 519 5.30 -24.02 23.19
N GLY A 520 5.41 -23.47 24.39
CA GLY A 520 4.71 -23.93 25.61
C GLY A 520 5.62 -24.45 26.73
N LEU A 521 6.91 -24.64 26.44
CA LEU A 521 7.94 -24.77 27.47
C LEU A 521 8.24 -23.38 28.07
N HIS A 522 8.60 -23.33 29.35
CA HIS A 522 9.01 -22.11 30.05
C HIS A 522 10.21 -22.43 30.94
N VAL A 523 11.21 -21.54 30.99
CA VAL A 523 12.50 -21.77 31.66
C VAL A 523 12.30 -22.19 33.12
N GLU A 524 11.44 -21.48 33.84
CA GLU A 524 11.14 -21.67 35.27
C GLU A 524 10.32 -22.95 35.56
N THR A 525 10.03 -23.77 34.55
CA THR A 525 9.25 -25.03 34.66
C THR A 525 10.01 -26.29 34.24
N LEU A 526 11.26 -26.17 33.75
CA LEU A 526 12.00 -27.30 33.16
C LEU A 526 12.37 -28.39 34.19
N ASP A 527 12.72 -27.98 35.41
CA ASP A 527 13.15 -28.85 36.51
C ASP A 527 11.98 -29.28 37.43
N SER A 528 10.92 -28.49 37.52
CA SER A 528 9.74 -28.77 38.37
C SER A 528 8.70 -29.70 37.71
N GLU A 529 8.99 -30.20 36.51
CA GLU A 529 8.11 -31.08 35.74
C GLU A 529 8.06 -32.53 36.30
N PRO A 530 6.87 -33.14 36.48
CA PRO A 530 6.72 -34.48 37.07
C PRO A 530 7.43 -35.62 36.30
N LEU A 531 8.50 -36.16 36.88
CA LEU A 531 9.22 -37.33 36.35
C LEU A 531 8.47 -38.65 36.64
N SER A 532 7.50 -38.95 35.78
CA SER A 532 6.85 -40.25 35.65
C SER A 532 7.08 -40.83 34.24
N GLY A 533 6.81 -42.13 34.07
CA GLY A 533 6.81 -42.81 32.77
C GLY A 533 7.77 -44.00 32.62
N LEU A 534 8.97 -43.98 33.22
CA LEU A 534 9.99 -45.02 32.98
C LEU A 534 9.67 -46.42 33.57
N GLY A 535 8.70 -46.55 34.47
CA GLY A 535 8.53 -47.75 35.31
C GLY A 535 7.44 -48.73 34.87
N GLY A 536 7.74 -49.61 33.91
CA GLY A 536 6.85 -50.69 33.44
C GLY A 536 7.39 -52.11 33.63
N GLY A 537 8.42 -52.31 34.46
CA GLY A 537 9.15 -53.58 34.54
C GLY A 537 9.99 -53.78 35.80
N MET A 538 10.83 -54.83 35.78
CA MET A 538 11.44 -55.42 36.98
C MET A 538 12.73 -54.72 37.49
N PHE A 539 13.13 -53.58 36.93
CA PHE A 539 14.45 -52.94 37.13
C PHE A 539 14.40 -51.55 37.82
N ARG A 540 13.51 -51.38 38.80
CA ARG A 540 13.20 -50.11 39.49
C ARG A 540 14.42 -49.23 39.88
N ALA A 541 15.56 -49.82 40.24
CA ALA A 541 16.76 -49.07 40.63
C ALA A 541 17.44 -48.36 39.44
N ALA A 542 17.50 -49.01 38.27
CA ALA A 542 18.11 -48.41 37.08
C ALA A 542 17.22 -47.28 36.51
N ASP A 543 15.90 -47.43 36.61
CA ASP A 543 14.94 -46.41 36.18
C ASP A 543 14.95 -45.19 37.13
N ALA A 544 15.18 -45.40 38.43
CA ALA A 544 15.37 -44.30 39.38
C ALA A 544 16.66 -43.50 39.10
N GLY A 545 17.77 -44.17 38.78
CA GLY A 545 19.02 -43.50 38.37
C GLY A 545 18.81 -42.60 37.13
N ARG A 546 18.22 -43.16 36.07
CA ARG A 546 17.88 -42.42 34.83
C ARG A 546 17.00 -41.19 35.05
N MET A 547 16.12 -41.21 36.06
CA MET A 547 15.32 -40.03 36.41
C MET A 547 16.13 -38.99 37.19
N ALA A 548 17.07 -39.41 38.05
CA ALA A 548 18.02 -38.48 38.67
C ALA A 548 18.94 -37.83 37.62
N ASP A 549 19.42 -38.61 36.64
CA ASP A 549 20.25 -38.12 35.53
C ASP A 549 19.51 -37.06 34.69
N LEU A 550 18.28 -37.37 34.25
CA LEU A 550 17.45 -36.41 33.51
C LEU A 550 17.11 -35.17 34.34
N GLN A 551 16.87 -35.33 35.66
CA GLN A 551 16.62 -34.20 36.56
C GLN A 551 17.84 -33.28 36.67
N ALA A 552 19.04 -33.84 36.82
CA ALA A 552 20.28 -33.07 36.88
C ALA A 552 20.49 -32.28 35.59
N LEU A 553 20.34 -32.93 34.43
CA LEU A 553 20.44 -32.27 33.12
C LEU A 553 19.42 -31.14 32.95
N ARG A 554 18.16 -31.34 33.36
CA ARG A 554 17.11 -30.30 33.35
C ARG A 554 17.45 -29.10 34.24
N VAL A 555 18.04 -29.33 35.41
CA VAL A 555 18.51 -28.24 36.30
C VAL A 555 19.64 -27.45 35.65
N LEU A 556 20.65 -28.12 35.06
CA LEU A 556 21.73 -27.45 34.32
C LEU A 556 21.17 -26.60 33.16
N LEU A 557 20.22 -27.13 32.39
CA LEU A 557 19.60 -26.39 31.29
C LEU A 557 18.76 -25.21 31.77
N ARG A 558 17.99 -25.36 32.86
CA ARG A 558 17.28 -24.24 33.50
C ARG A 558 18.27 -23.14 33.85
N ASP A 559 19.36 -23.47 34.53
CA ASP A 559 20.32 -22.48 35.03
C ASP A 559 21.10 -21.80 33.90
N ALA A 560 21.43 -22.54 32.83
CA ALA A 560 21.94 -21.96 31.59
C ALA A 560 20.94 -20.98 30.96
N LEU A 561 19.67 -21.34 30.81
CA LEU A 561 18.67 -20.47 30.17
C LEU A 561 18.29 -19.25 31.04
N VAL A 562 18.39 -19.36 32.38
CA VAL A 562 18.30 -18.21 33.29
C VAL A 562 19.51 -17.28 33.13
N ALA A 563 20.73 -17.83 33.03
CA ALA A 563 21.95 -17.04 32.81
C ALA A 563 22.00 -16.39 31.41
N ASN A 564 21.42 -17.03 30.40
CA ASN A 564 21.29 -16.51 29.03
C ASN A 564 20.36 -15.29 28.98
N GLY A 565 19.27 -15.30 29.75
CA GLY A 565 18.22 -14.28 29.69
C GLY A 565 17.48 -14.26 28.34
N PRO A 566 16.61 -13.26 28.11
CA PRO A 566 15.81 -13.14 26.89
C PRO A 566 16.68 -12.86 25.65
N GLY A 567 16.55 -13.71 24.63
CA GLY A 567 17.42 -13.70 23.44
C GLY A 567 17.43 -15.06 22.72
N PRO A 568 18.30 -15.25 21.72
CA PRO A 568 18.68 -16.59 21.27
C PRO A 568 19.46 -17.33 22.37
N VAL A 569 19.60 -18.65 22.26
CA VAL A 569 20.40 -19.45 23.19
C VAL A 569 21.86 -19.53 22.72
N HIS A 570 22.79 -19.18 23.60
CA HIS A 570 24.21 -19.14 23.31
C HIS A 570 24.96 -20.41 23.72
N GLY A 571 25.91 -20.84 22.88
CA GLY A 571 26.67 -22.07 23.07
C GLY A 571 27.57 -22.04 24.31
N HIS A 572 28.21 -20.91 24.61
CA HIS A 572 29.06 -20.76 25.79
C HIS A 572 28.29 -20.88 27.10
N VAL A 573 27.01 -20.48 27.14
CA VAL A 573 26.20 -20.52 28.36
C VAL A 573 25.84 -21.97 28.72
N LEU A 574 25.54 -22.80 27.71
CA LEU A 574 25.36 -24.25 27.87
C LEU A 574 26.67 -24.93 28.31
N ARG A 575 27.80 -24.57 27.66
CA ARG A 575 29.12 -25.11 28.02
C ARG A 575 29.57 -24.70 29.43
N ALA A 576 29.20 -23.50 29.91
CA ALA A 576 29.54 -23.01 31.24
C ALA A 576 28.91 -23.80 32.40
N VAL A 577 27.76 -24.45 32.16
CA VAL A 577 27.13 -25.39 33.11
C VAL A 577 27.53 -26.86 32.87
N GLY A 578 28.46 -27.12 31.94
CA GLY A 578 28.91 -28.47 31.62
C GLY A 578 27.99 -29.28 30.70
N LEU A 579 27.09 -28.64 29.94
CA LEU A 579 26.31 -29.32 28.91
C LEU A 579 27.09 -29.38 27.58
N ASP A 580 27.18 -30.59 27.02
CA ASP A 580 27.68 -30.87 25.68
C ASP A 580 26.62 -31.57 24.79
N ALA A 581 26.97 -31.85 23.54
CA ALA A 581 26.06 -32.47 22.58
C ALA A 581 25.67 -33.93 22.95
N GLU A 582 26.52 -34.67 23.66
CA GLU A 582 26.21 -36.04 24.10
C GLU A 582 25.27 -36.03 25.31
N ALA A 583 25.51 -35.13 26.27
CA ALA A 583 24.60 -34.88 27.39
C ALA A 583 23.19 -34.47 26.90
N CYS A 584 23.11 -33.58 25.90
CA CYS A 584 21.84 -33.20 25.28
C CYS A 584 21.16 -34.36 24.52
N ARG A 585 21.92 -35.21 23.80
CA ARG A 585 21.36 -36.42 23.16
C ARG A 585 20.83 -37.42 24.19
N ASN A 586 21.58 -37.68 25.26
CA ASN A 586 21.14 -38.55 26.36
C ASN A 586 19.86 -38.01 27.02
N ALA A 587 19.78 -36.70 27.26
CA ALA A 587 18.56 -36.07 27.77
C ALA A 587 17.36 -36.25 26.83
N ALA A 588 17.53 -36.07 25.51
CA ALA A 588 16.48 -36.32 24.53
C ALA A 588 16.01 -37.78 24.53
N ASP A 589 16.94 -38.74 24.64
CA ASP A 589 16.67 -40.18 24.74
C ASP A 589 15.87 -40.52 26.01
N LEU A 590 16.23 -39.90 27.14
CA LEU A 590 15.55 -40.07 28.43
C LEU A 590 14.15 -39.44 28.43
N GLU A 591 13.95 -38.29 27.78
CA GLU A 591 12.62 -37.70 27.55
C GLU A 591 11.76 -38.60 26.65
N GLN A 592 12.32 -39.14 25.56
CA GLN A 592 11.60 -40.04 24.66
C GLN A 592 11.14 -41.32 25.38
N ARG A 593 11.98 -41.88 26.26
CA ARG A 593 11.66 -43.08 27.06
C ARG A 593 10.53 -42.85 28.09
N ARG A 594 10.22 -41.60 28.46
CA ARG A 594 9.05 -41.28 29.31
C ARG A 594 7.73 -41.33 28.55
N CYS A 595 7.74 -41.26 27.22
CA CYS A 595 6.53 -41.35 26.41
C CYS A 595 5.96 -42.77 26.44
N GLN A 596 4.75 -42.93 26.97
CA GLN A 596 4.05 -44.21 27.01
C GLN A 596 3.42 -44.51 25.64
N ASP A 597 3.34 -45.76 25.20
CA ASP A 597 2.49 -46.08 24.03
C ASP A 597 1.02 -45.77 24.38
N PRO A 598 0.35 -44.83 23.67
CA PRO A 598 -1.04 -44.52 23.95
C PRO A 598 -1.99 -45.68 23.58
N GLY A 599 -1.52 -46.69 22.85
CA GLY A 599 -2.33 -47.84 22.43
C GLY A 599 -3.38 -47.51 21.37
N LEU A 600 -3.27 -46.35 20.71
CA LEU A 600 -4.16 -45.93 19.64
C LEU A 600 -4.04 -46.89 18.44
N ARG A 601 -5.14 -47.60 18.15
CA ARG A 601 -5.27 -48.54 17.03
C ARG A 601 -6.63 -48.40 16.34
N PRO A 602 -6.79 -48.91 15.10
CA PRO A 602 -8.07 -48.89 14.40
C PRO A 602 -9.17 -49.64 15.19
N GLY A 603 -10.42 -49.20 15.05
CA GLY A 603 -11.57 -49.86 15.68
C GLY A 603 -11.76 -49.62 17.18
N LEU A 604 -10.90 -48.84 17.86
CA LEU A 604 -11.10 -48.49 19.27
C LEU A 604 -12.45 -47.79 19.54
N SER A 605 -13.09 -48.20 20.63
CA SER A 605 -14.30 -47.59 21.17
C SER A 605 -14.10 -46.08 21.45
N PRO A 606 -15.15 -45.25 21.45
CA PRO A 606 -15.01 -43.82 21.79
C PRO A 606 -14.41 -43.59 23.19
N GLN A 607 -14.68 -44.47 24.16
CA GLN A 607 -14.16 -44.34 25.52
C GLN A 607 -12.67 -44.71 25.61
N ASP A 608 -12.25 -45.80 24.97
CA ASP A 608 -10.86 -46.26 25.00
C ASP A 608 -9.98 -45.38 24.12
N ARG A 609 -10.51 -44.89 23.01
CA ARG A 609 -9.88 -43.84 22.20
C ARG A 609 -9.68 -42.55 23.01
N LYS A 610 -10.64 -42.15 23.86
CA LYS A 610 -10.49 -41.00 24.76
C LYS A 610 -9.42 -41.23 25.82
N ARG A 611 -9.33 -42.44 26.40
CA ARG A 611 -8.24 -42.85 27.31
C ARG A 611 -6.87 -42.77 26.62
N ALA A 612 -6.74 -43.41 25.46
CA ALA A 612 -5.54 -43.43 24.64
C ALA A 612 -5.08 -42.01 24.21
N THR A 613 -6.01 -41.15 23.82
CA THR A 613 -5.73 -39.74 23.48
C THR A 613 -5.25 -38.96 24.72
N ALA A 614 -5.76 -39.27 25.92
CA ALA A 614 -5.28 -38.64 27.15
C ALA A 614 -3.84 -39.06 27.51
N VAL A 615 -3.45 -40.33 27.26
CA VAL A 615 -2.04 -40.78 27.39
C VAL A 615 -1.15 -40.03 26.38
N ALA A 616 -1.60 -39.91 25.12
CA ALA A 616 -0.87 -39.15 24.11
C ALA A 616 -0.72 -37.66 24.45
N HIS A 617 -1.73 -37.03 25.05
CA HIS A 617 -1.63 -35.67 25.58
C HIS A 617 -0.66 -35.58 26.79
N GLY A 618 -0.57 -36.62 27.62
CA GLY A 618 0.44 -36.72 28.69
C GLY A 618 1.87 -36.73 28.13
N ASN A 619 2.11 -37.51 27.07
CA ASN A 619 3.40 -37.56 26.38
C ASN A 619 3.81 -36.22 25.73
N ALA A 620 2.84 -35.34 25.42
CA ALA A 620 3.10 -34.14 24.65
C ALA A 620 4.17 -33.25 25.30
N ARG A 621 4.24 -33.20 26.64
CA ARG A 621 5.26 -32.43 27.36
C ARG A 621 6.67 -33.03 27.24
N SER A 622 6.82 -34.34 27.41
CA SER A 622 8.10 -35.04 27.20
C SER A 622 8.57 -34.90 25.74
N ALA A 623 7.65 -34.99 24.78
CA ALA A 623 7.95 -34.78 23.36
C ALA A 623 8.40 -33.34 23.04
N LEU A 624 7.92 -32.33 23.77
CA LEU A 624 8.41 -30.95 23.64
C LEU A 624 9.84 -30.80 24.18
N ASN A 625 10.14 -31.42 25.33
CA ASN A 625 11.48 -31.39 25.91
C ASN A 625 12.49 -32.19 25.07
N GLN A 626 12.09 -33.35 24.51
CA GLN A 626 12.88 -34.07 23.51
C GLN A 626 13.21 -33.18 22.29
N GLU A 627 12.23 -32.41 21.80
CA GLU A 627 12.40 -31.47 20.68
C GLU A 627 13.40 -30.35 21.05
N LEU A 628 13.35 -29.82 22.28
CA LEU A 628 14.33 -28.85 22.80
C LEU A 628 15.74 -29.43 22.89
N TRP A 629 15.91 -30.57 23.58
CA TRP A 629 17.22 -31.21 23.76
C TRP A 629 17.87 -31.62 22.43
N SER A 630 17.09 -32.11 21.48
CA SER A 630 17.57 -32.45 20.13
C SER A 630 18.15 -31.25 19.39
N VAL A 631 17.53 -30.07 19.47
CA VAL A 631 18.03 -28.85 18.81
C VAL A 631 19.26 -28.30 19.53
N LEU A 632 19.29 -28.35 20.86
CA LEU A 632 20.46 -27.93 21.65
C LEU A 632 21.68 -28.83 21.39
N ALA A 633 21.48 -30.14 21.19
CA ALA A 633 22.54 -31.05 20.78
C ALA A 633 23.16 -30.65 19.43
N VAL A 634 22.32 -30.31 18.43
CA VAL A 634 22.78 -29.86 17.11
C VAL A 634 23.54 -28.52 17.19
N LEU A 635 23.08 -27.58 18.02
CA LEU A 635 23.77 -26.31 18.26
C LEU A 635 25.19 -26.55 18.81
N LEU A 636 25.31 -27.40 19.84
CA LEU A 636 26.59 -27.74 20.47
C LEU A 636 27.51 -28.55 19.57
N GLU A 637 26.97 -29.48 18.77
CA GLU A 637 27.71 -30.31 17.81
C GLU A 637 28.22 -29.51 16.60
N ALA A 638 27.46 -28.51 16.14
CA ALA A 638 27.90 -27.57 15.11
C ALA A 638 29.00 -26.61 15.59
N GLY A 639 29.29 -26.56 16.89
CA GLY A 639 30.31 -25.67 17.48
C GLY A 639 29.97 -24.18 17.41
N VAL A 640 28.75 -23.81 17.01
CA VAL A 640 28.33 -22.41 16.89
C VAL A 640 28.16 -21.75 18.25
N GLU A 641 28.35 -20.43 18.27
CA GLU A 641 28.17 -19.61 19.50
C GLU A 641 26.73 -19.08 19.65
N CYS A 642 25.94 -19.13 18.57
CA CYS A 642 24.53 -18.79 18.56
C CYS A 642 23.85 -19.57 17.41
N ASP A 643 22.69 -20.18 17.68
CA ASP A 643 21.71 -20.57 16.65
C ASP A 643 20.38 -19.94 17.04
N GLY A 644 19.83 -19.09 16.17
CA GLY A 644 18.59 -18.35 16.41
C GLY A 644 17.35 -19.23 16.60
N ARG A 645 17.44 -20.55 16.32
CA ARG A 645 16.33 -21.52 16.43
C ARG A 645 15.78 -21.68 17.82
N VAL A 646 16.60 -21.66 18.87
CA VAL A 646 16.12 -21.72 20.26
C VAL A 646 16.20 -20.33 20.86
N ARG A 647 15.08 -19.83 21.39
CA ARG A 647 14.99 -18.50 22.00
C ARG A 647 14.28 -18.54 23.34
N VAL A 648 14.77 -17.73 24.27
CA VAL A 648 14.07 -17.38 25.52
C VAL A 648 13.34 -16.06 25.28
N GLY A 649 12.02 -16.06 25.48
CA GLY A 649 11.19 -14.87 25.38
C GLY A 649 11.39 -13.93 26.58
N ALA A 650 10.95 -12.68 26.43
CA ALA A 650 10.87 -11.76 27.56
C ALA A 650 9.94 -12.31 28.64
N ARG A 651 10.30 -12.09 29.90
CA ARG A 651 9.56 -12.59 31.06
C ARG A 651 8.17 -11.96 31.13
N ASP A 652 7.13 -12.79 31.11
CA ASP A 652 5.73 -12.37 31.13
C ASP A 652 5.38 -11.70 32.48
N PRO A 653 4.84 -10.45 32.50
CA PRO A 653 4.56 -9.75 33.75
C PRO A 653 3.41 -10.34 34.60
N GLY A 654 2.55 -11.18 34.02
CA GLY A 654 1.39 -11.77 34.69
C GLY A 654 1.66 -13.18 35.24
N THR A 655 2.43 -14.00 34.53
CA THR A 655 2.82 -15.35 34.99
C THR A 655 4.18 -15.38 35.69
N GLY A 656 5.04 -14.39 35.46
CA GLY A 656 6.42 -14.37 35.93
C GLY A 656 7.31 -15.42 35.24
N GLN A 657 6.91 -15.91 34.05
CA GLN A 657 7.61 -16.98 33.31
C GLN A 657 8.20 -16.50 31.98
N SER A 658 9.25 -17.17 31.53
CA SER A 658 10.03 -16.87 30.34
C SER A 658 9.82 -18.00 29.32
N ALA A 659 8.99 -17.76 28.30
CA ALA A 659 8.59 -18.78 27.34
C ALA A 659 9.75 -19.18 26.40
N ILE A 660 9.95 -20.48 26.20
CA ILE A 660 10.93 -21.01 25.25
C ILE A 660 10.24 -21.23 23.91
N VAL A 661 10.85 -20.69 22.84
CA VAL A 661 10.40 -20.84 21.45
C VAL A 661 11.45 -21.61 20.68
N ILE A 662 11.00 -22.62 19.93
CA ILE A 662 11.84 -23.37 18.99
C ILE A 662 11.31 -23.11 17.57
N ASN A 663 12.08 -22.39 16.78
CA ASN A 663 11.85 -22.16 15.35
C ASN A 663 12.45 -23.32 14.56
N LYS A 664 11.68 -23.92 13.65
CA LYS A 664 12.06 -25.17 12.97
C LYS A 664 11.81 -25.14 11.47
N LEU A 665 12.66 -25.89 10.76
CA LEU A 665 12.51 -26.18 9.33
C LEU A 665 12.26 -27.68 9.16
N ALA A 666 11.17 -28.04 8.49
CA ALA A 666 10.82 -29.42 8.19
C ALA A 666 11.69 -29.95 7.04
N ALA A 667 12.41 -31.05 7.30
CA ALA A 667 13.16 -31.75 6.27
C ALA A 667 12.22 -32.47 5.29
N LEU A 668 12.68 -32.67 4.05
CA LEU A 668 12.01 -33.53 3.07
C LEU A 668 11.84 -34.95 3.65
N HIS A 669 10.65 -35.52 3.51
CA HIS A 669 10.34 -36.86 3.99
C HIS A 669 11.29 -37.89 3.35
N PRO A 670 11.83 -38.90 4.09
CA PRO A 670 12.85 -39.82 3.58
C PRO A 670 12.57 -40.45 2.21
N ASN A 671 11.33 -40.84 1.92
CA ASN A 671 10.91 -41.38 0.62
C ASN A 671 11.16 -40.44 -0.60
N LEU A 672 11.30 -39.14 -0.35
CA LEU A 672 11.53 -38.08 -1.34
C LEU A 672 13.00 -37.61 -1.37
N VAL A 673 13.81 -38.01 -0.39
CA VAL A 673 15.25 -37.70 -0.36
C VAL A 673 15.96 -38.44 -1.50
N GLY A 674 16.97 -37.80 -2.10
CA GLY A 674 17.72 -38.37 -3.22
C GLY A 674 16.97 -38.46 -4.56
N LYS A 675 15.73 -37.97 -4.66
CA LYS A 675 14.99 -37.90 -5.93
C LYS A 675 15.38 -36.67 -6.77
N PRO A 676 15.23 -36.73 -8.11
CA PRO A 676 15.34 -35.55 -8.95
C PRO A 676 14.23 -34.54 -8.68
N ILE A 677 14.55 -33.26 -8.80
CA ILE A 677 13.65 -32.14 -8.49
C ILE A 677 13.66 -31.15 -9.66
N LEU A 678 12.47 -30.78 -10.14
CA LEU A 678 12.22 -29.61 -10.97
C LEU A 678 11.31 -28.65 -10.17
N HIS A 679 11.75 -27.41 -9.95
CA HIS A 679 11.00 -26.39 -9.23
C HIS A 679 10.74 -25.19 -10.13
N LEU A 680 9.48 -24.85 -10.36
CA LEU A 680 9.02 -23.74 -11.19
C LEU A 680 8.44 -22.65 -10.30
N ASP A 681 8.98 -21.43 -10.31
CA ASP A 681 8.51 -20.35 -9.44
C ASP A 681 8.95 -19.01 -10.04
N ALA A 682 8.02 -18.08 -10.32
CA ALA A 682 8.39 -16.79 -10.94
C ALA A 682 9.24 -15.89 -10.03
N THR A 683 9.20 -16.16 -8.74
CA THR A 683 9.60 -15.29 -7.63
C THR A 683 10.66 -15.94 -6.74
N MET A 684 11.26 -17.04 -7.21
CA MET A 684 12.20 -17.86 -6.46
C MET A 684 13.40 -17.06 -5.94
N VAL A 685 13.58 -17.02 -4.62
CA VAL A 685 14.80 -16.54 -3.96
C VAL A 685 15.73 -17.75 -3.74
N PRO A 686 16.87 -17.87 -4.47
CA PRO A 686 17.66 -19.11 -4.47
C PRO A 686 18.18 -19.52 -3.09
N ARG A 687 18.56 -18.55 -2.24
CA ARG A 687 19.05 -18.83 -0.89
C ARG A 687 17.99 -19.50 -0.01
N ILE A 688 16.74 -19.05 -0.11
CA ILE A 688 15.61 -19.60 0.64
C ILE A 688 15.20 -20.96 0.06
N ALA A 689 15.07 -21.06 -1.27
CA ALA A 689 14.77 -22.33 -1.94
C ALA A 689 15.79 -23.44 -1.60
N GLY A 690 17.07 -23.09 -1.51
CA GLY A 690 18.15 -24.00 -1.13
C GLY A 690 18.10 -24.53 0.31
N THR A 691 17.35 -23.91 1.23
CA THR A 691 17.16 -24.45 2.59
C THR A 691 16.20 -25.64 2.62
N VAL A 692 15.16 -25.60 1.78
CA VAL A 692 14.09 -26.62 1.72
C VAL A 692 14.35 -27.66 0.63
N LEU A 693 15.02 -27.26 -0.45
CA LEU A 693 15.43 -28.12 -1.57
C LEU A 693 16.96 -28.05 -1.76
N PRO A 694 17.79 -28.63 -0.85
CA PRO A 694 19.24 -28.48 -0.87
C PRO A 694 19.90 -28.87 -2.20
N GLY A 695 20.88 -28.08 -2.64
CA GLY A 695 21.63 -28.32 -3.88
C GLY A 695 20.88 -27.96 -5.18
N ILE A 696 19.71 -27.30 -5.09
CA ILE A 696 18.99 -26.77 -6.26
C ILE A 696 19.85 -25.73 -7.01
N ARG A 697 19.93 -25.88 -8.34
CA ARG A 697 20.58 -24.94 -9.25
C ARG A 697 19.51 -24.12 -9.97
N VAL A 698 19.51 -22.80 -9.77
CA VAL A 698 18.47 -21.91 -10.31
C VAL A 698 18.93 -21.25 -11.61
N THR A 699 18.15 -21.42 -12.67
CA THR A 699 18.27 -20.67 -13.94
C THR A 699 17.19 -19.60 -13.97
N GLN A 700 17.56 -18.38 -14.36
CA GLN A 700 16.63 -17.25 -14.49
C GLN A 700 16.34 -16.95 -15.97
N ILE A 701 15.08 -16.77 -16.31
CA ILE A 701 14.57 -16.61 -17.70
C ILE A 701 13.47 -15.54 -17.69
N ASP A 702 13.87 -14.29 -17.89
CA ASP A 702 12.93 -13.16 -17.88
C ASP A 702 12.58 -12.66 -19.28
N ALA A 703 11.38 -12.08 -19.42
CA ALA A 703 10.88 -11.51 -20.68
C ALA A 703 10.46 -10.05 -20.51
N ALA A 704 10.73 -9.24 -21.52
CA ALA A 704 10.17 -7.90 -21.59
C ALA A 704 8.64 -7.94 -21.71
N ALA A 705 7.96 -7.01 -21.04
CA ALA A 705 6.51 -6.79 -21.16
C ALA A 705 6.25 -5.39 -21.78
N PRO A 706 6.44 -5.22 -23.11
CA PRO A 706 6.42 -3.90 -23.74
C PRO A 706 5.05 -3.19 -23.64
N HIS A 707 3.96 -3.96 -23.53
CA HIS A 707 2.57 -3.46 -23.47
C HIS A 707 1.93 -3.58 -22.07
N MET A 708 2.73 -3.80 -21.02
CA MET A 708 2.28 -3.68 -19.62
C MET A 708 2.87 -2.41 -19.02
N HIS A 709 2.02 -1.46 -18.63
CA HIS A 709 2.42 -0.13 -18.15
C HIS A 709 2.27 -0.02 -16.63
N ILE A 710 3.37 0.23 -15.90
CA ILE A 710 3.40 0.24 -14.43
C ILE A 710 3.54 1.68 -13.90
N THR A 711 2.51 2.15 -13.18
CA THR A 711 2.60 3.31 -12.28
C THR A 711 2.86 2.85 -10.85
N LEU A 712 3.91 3.40 -10.21
CA LEU A 712 4.16 3.27 -8.78
C LEU A 712 3.69 4.54 -8.04
N VAL A 713 2.79 4.38 -7.08
CA VAL A 713 2.21 5.46 -6.27
C VAL A 713 2.71 5.34 -4.83
N ALA A 714 3.63 6.20 -4.42
CA ALA A 714 4.14 6.24 -3.05
C ALA A 714 3.11 6.86 -2.08
N GLY A 715 2.95 6.30 -0.88
CA GLY A 715 1.91 6.73 0.06
C GLY A 715 1.56 5.71 1.15
N GLN A 716 0.76 6.14 2.12
CA GLN A 716 0.44 5.36 3.33
C GLN A 716 -0.65 4.31 3.09
N PHE A 717 -0.30 3.24 2.37
CA PHE A 717 -1.22 2.14 2.01
C PHE A 717 -1.04 0.87 2.87
N GLY A 718 -0.28 0.95 3.97
CA GLY A 718 -0.04 -0.20 4.86
C GLY A 718 -1.27 -0.64 5.66
N LYS A 719 -1.27 -1.87 6.20
CA LYS A 719 -2.36 -2.40 7.07
C LYS A 719 -2.74 -1.43 8.20
N SER A 720 -1.78 -0.74 8.79
CA SER A 720 -2.00 0.25 9.87
C SER A 720 -2.66 1.56 9.40
N ALA A 721 -2.66 1.86 8.11
CA ALA A 721 -3.26 3.06 7.53
C ALA A 721 -4.63 2.82 6.87
N LEU A 722 -4.94 1.56 6.48
CA LEU A 722 -6.19 1.19 5.80
C LEU A 722 -7.09 0.21 6.58
N CYS A 723 -6.52 -0.73 7.34
CA CYS A 723 -7.30 -1.81 7.97
C CYS A 723 -7.66 -1.48 9.42
N ASN A 724 -8.95 -1.49 9.76
CA ASN A 724 -9.40 -1.39 11.14
C ASN A 724 -8.99 -2.61 11.97
N GLY A 725 -8.66 -2.39 13.25
CA GLY A 725 -8.30 -3.44 14.20
C GLY A 725 -9.05 -3.28 15.53
N PRO A 726 -9.28 -4.37 16.29
CA PRO A 726 -10.19 -4.36 17.45
C PRO A 726 -9.74 -3.44 18.60
N ARG A 727 -8.44 -3.07 18.65
CA ARG A 727 -7.87 -2.14 19.64
C ARG A 727 -7.72 -0.70 19.13
N ALA A 728 -8.17 -0.37 17.92
CA ALA A 728 -8.09 1.00 17.39
C ALA A 728 -9.07 1.93 18.12
N SER A 729 -8.65 3.17 18.42
CA SER A 729 -9.52 4.21 18.96
C SER A 729 -10.55 4.70 17.91
N PRO A 730 -11.67 5.32 18.29
CA PRO A 730 -12.65 5.82 17.32
C PRO A 730 -12.06 6.82 16.30
N VAL A 731 -11.18 7.71 16.75
CA VAL A 731 -10.46 8.67 15.89
C VAL A 731 -9.58 7.95 14.87
N GLU A 732 -8.90 6.89 15.28
CA GLU A 732 -8.03 6.10 14.41
C GLU A 732 -8.82 5.28 13.38
N ARG A 733 -10.01 4.78 13.76
CA ARG A 733 -10.93 4.12 12.82
C ARG A 733 -11.43 5.09 11.74
N ALA A 734 -11.95 6.24 12.15
CA ALA A 734 -12.41 7.29 11.24
C ALA A 734 -11.30 7.89 10.36
N ARG A 735 -10.02 7.71 10.72
CA ARG A 735 -8.87 8.00 9.83
C ARG A 735 -8.71 6.92 8.77
N ARG A 736 -8.66 5.65 9.17
CA ARG A 736 -8.50 4.48 8.27
C ARG A 736 -9.65 4.34 7.29
N GLU A 737 -10.88 4.56 7.75
CA GLU A 737 -12.10 4.53 6.93
C GLU A 737 -12.07 5.60 5.83
N ARG A 738 -11.60 6.82 6.12
CA ARG A 738 -11.42 7.87 5.10
C ARG A 738 -10.29 7.54 4.11
N ASN A 739 -9.17 7.00 4.58
CA ASN A 739 -8.09 6.54 3.71
C ASN A 739 -8.56 5.43 2.76
N LEU A 740 -9.34 4.47 3.29
CA LEU A 740 -9.93 3.38 2.52
C LEU A 740 -10.96 3.91 1.52
N SER A 741 -11.85 4.83 1.91
CA SER A 741 -12.81 5.47 1.01
C SER A 741 -12.11 6.16 -0.16
N ALA A 742 -11.02 6.90 0.08
CA ALA A 742 -10.26 7.52 -1.01
C ALA A 742 -9.59 6.49 -1.94
N CYS A 743 -9.23 5.30 -1.44
CA CYS A 743 -8.76 4.19 -2.27
C CYS A 743 -9.91 3.55 -3.09
N VAL A 744 -11.11 3.44 -2.52
CA VAL A 744 -12.32 2.97 -3.23
C VAL A 744 -12.70 3.96 -4.33
N ASP A 745 -12.75 5.26 -4.03
CA ASP A 745 -13.00 6.32 -5.00
C ASP A 745 -12.00 6.25 -6.18
N HIS A 746 -10.71 5.98 -5.89
CA HIS A 746 -9.67 5.82 -6.92
C HIS A 746 -9.87 4.59 -7.79
N VAL A 747 -10.24 3.45 -7.19
CA VAL A 747 -10.61 2.23 -7.93
C VAL A 747 -11.82 2.49 -8.83
N CYS A 748 -12.87 3.13 -8.32
CA CYS A 748 -14.07 3.45 -9.10
C CYS A 748 -13.73 4.34 -10.31
N TRP A 749 -12.91 5.40 -10.13
CA TRP A 749 -12.48 6.27 -11.22
C TRP A 749 -11.67 5.52 -12.29
N HIS A 750 -10.73 4.69 -11.87
CA HIS A 750 -9.85 3.97 -12.78
C HIS A 750 -10.52 2.76 -13.46
N ALA A 751 -11.51 2.14 -12.82
CA ALA A 751 -12.35 1.10 -13.43
C ALA A 751 -13.29 1.68 -14.48
N ALA A 752 -13.97 2.80 -14.20
CA ALA A 752 -14.84 3.47 -15.16
C ALA A 752 -14.09 3.82 -16.46
N ARG A 753 -12.84 4.31 -16.35
CA ARG A 753 -11.95 4.64 -17.48
C ARG A 753 -11.63 3.49 -18.44
N VAL A 754 -11.84 2.22 -18.06
CA VAL A 754 -11.45 1.05 -18.88
C VAL A 754 -12.63 0.18 -19.35
N ILE A 755 -13.87 0.53 -19.01
CA ILE A 755 -15.09 -0.18 -19.46
C ILE A 755 -15.15 -0.20 -21.01
N PRO A 756 -15.46 -1.34 -21.67
CA PRO A 756 -15.98 -2.61 -21.14
C PRO A 756 -14.91 -3.60 -20.64
N GLY A 757 -13.64 -3.20 -20.57
CA GLY A 757 -12.59 -3.94 -19.90
C GLY A 757 -12.83 -4.06 -18.38
N ARG A 758 -12.21 -5.08 -17.77
CA ARG A 758 -12.29 -5.36 -16.33
C ARG A 758 -11.07 -4.81 -15.59
N THR A 759 -11.23 -4.42 -14.32
CA THR A 759 -10.13 -4.09 -13.40
C THR A 759 -10.03 -5.16 -12.31
N LEU A 760 -8.82 -5.65 -12.01
CA LEU A 760 -8.56 -6.46 -10.82
C LEU A 760 -7.96 -5.60 -9.70
N VAL A 761 -8.59 -5.60 -8.54
CA VAL A 761 -8.03 -5.05 -7.30
C VAL A 761 -7.41 -6.16 -6.46
N VAL A 762 -6.16 -5.98 -6.03
CA VAL A 762 -5.49 -6.92 -5.09
C VAL A 762 -5.08 -6.16 -3.83
N THR A 763 -5.58 -6.59 -2.67
CA THR A 763 -5.39 -5.86 -1.41
C THR A 763 -5.39 -6.76 -0.16
N TYR A 764 -5.51 -6.20 1.04
CA TYR A 764 -5.64 -6.97 2.27
C TYR A 764 -7.05 -7.55 2.42
N LYS A 765 -7.15 -8.84 2.77
CA LYS A 765 -8.41 -9.55 3.06
C LYS A 765 -9.36 -8.82 4.02
N ALA A 766 -8.83 -8.03 4.95
CA ALA A 766 -9.61 -7.26 5.91
C ALA A 766 -10.40 -6.07 5.29
N ILE A 767 -10.09 -5.67 4.05
CA ILE A 767 -10.74 -4.58 3.30
C ILE A 767 -11.19 -5.00 1.89
N GLU A 768 -11.02 -6.27 1.52
CA GLU A 768 -11.46 -6.86 0.26
C GLU A 768 -12.94 -6.56 -0.05
N ALA A 769 -13.81 -6.69 0.95
CA ALA A 769 -15.24 -6.41 0.83
C ALA A 769 -15.57 -4.93 0.52
N ALA A 770 -14.66 -3.98 0.78
CA ALA A 770 -14.89 -2.56 0.48
C ALA A 770 -14.81 -2.23 -1.03
N PHE A 771 -14.27 -3.14 -1.84
CA PHE A 771 -14.21 -3.02 -3.30
C PHE A 771 -15.25 -3.91 -4.00
N GLY A 772 -16.06 -4.65 -3.24
CA GLY A 772 -17.10 -5.54 -3.78
C GLY A 772 -18.28 -4.76 -4.35
N GLY A 773 -18.74 -5.16 -5.54
CA GLY A 773 -19.90 -4.57 -6.20
C GLY A 773 -19.62 -3.33 -7.06
N ILE A 774 -18.36 -2.87 -7.15
CA ILE A 774 -17.97 -1.81 -8.09
C ILE A 774 -18.10 -2.36 -9.53
N PRO A 775 -18.79 -1.66 -10.46
CA PRO A 775 -18.93 -2.12 -11.84
C PRO A 775 -17.59 -2.37 -12.55
N GLY A 776 -17.47 -3.50 -13.24
CA GLY A 776 -16.24 -3.89 -13.96
C GLY A 776 -15.07 -4.33 -13.08
N VAL A 777 -15.21 -4.31 -11.74
CA VAL A 777 -14.14 -4.67 -10.81
C VAL A 777 -14.29 -6.11 -10.32
N GLU A 778 -13.19 -6.85 -10.36
CA GLU A 778 -12.97 -8.06 -9.57
C GLU A 778 -12.00 -7.78 -8.43
N VAL A 779 -12.16 -8.47 -7.31
CA VAL A 779 -11.33 -8.27 -6.11
C VAL A 779 -10.71 -9.60 -5.69
N ALA A 780 -9.45 -9.53 -5.27
CA ALA A 780 -8.75 -10.61 -4.59
C ALA A 780 -7.90 -10.07 -3.44
N HIS A 781 -7.39 -10.96 -2.59
CA HIS A 781 -6.51 -10.62 -1.48
C HIS A 781 -5.12 -11.24 -1.60
N PHE A 782 -4.13 -10.57 -0.99
CA PHE A 782 -2.78 -11.11 -0.83
C PHE A 782 -2.80 -12.50 -0.16
N ASN A 783 -1.99 -13.42 -0.67
CA ASN A 783 -1.97 -14.88 -0.40
C ASN A 783 -3.18 -15.65 -0.98
N GLY A 784 -4.03 -15.00 -1.78
CA GLY A 784 -5.20 -15.59 -2.44
C GLY A 784 -5.15 -15.58 -3.97
N VAL A 785 -4.15 -14.96 -4.60
CA VAL A 785 -4.04 -14.80 -6.07
C VAL A 785 -3.19 -15.88 -6.77
N ALA A 786 -2.35 -16.61 -6.05
CA ALA A 786 -1.46 -17.61 -6.64
C ALA A 786 -2.23 -18.74 -7.33
N GLY A 787 -1.67 -19.28 -8.43
CA GLY A 787 -2.31 -20.32 -9.25
C GLY A 787 -3.42 -19.84 -10.21
N LEU A 788 -4.30 -18.93 -9.79
CA LEU A 788 -5.51 -18.56 -10.54
C LEU A 788 -5.25 -17.85 -11.89
N ASP A 789 -6.07 -18.15 -12.91
CA ASP A 789 -5.89 -17.72 -14.32
C ASP A 789 -7.02 -16.80 -14.88
N GLY A 790 -8.16 -16.67 -14.20
CA GLY A 790 -9.36 -15.95 -14.70
C GLY A 790 -9.17 -14.45 -15.05
N TRP A 791 -8.11 -13.84 -14.51
CA TRP A 791 -7.77 -12.43 -14.70
C TRP A 791 -6.83 -12.16 -15.88
N ARG A 792 -6.47 -13.17 -16.67
CA ARG A 792 -5.58 -13.02 -17.84
C ARG A 792 -6.00 -11.96 -18.86
N ASN A 793 -7.30 -11.61 -18.89
CA ASN A 793 -7.92 -10.64 -19.79
C ASN A 793 -8.45 -9.36 -19.09
N VAL A 794 -7.94 -8.97 -17.90
CA VAL A 794 -8.28 -7.65 -17.31
C VAL A 794 -7.60 -6.52 -18.07
N ALA A 795 -8.22 -5.36 -18.23
CA ALA A 795 -7.56 -4.19 -18.84
C ALA A 795 -6.58 -3.51 -17.87
N GLN A 796 -6.83 -3.65 -16.57
CA GLN A 796 -6.12 -2.93 -15.52
C GLN A 796 -5.95 -3.78 -14.25
N ILE A 797 -4.86 -3.57 -13.51
CA ILE A 797 -4.66 -4.08 -12.15
C ILE A 797 -4.34 -2.92 -11.21
N ILE A 798 -4.97 -2.90 -10.03
CA ILE A 798 -4.66 -1.95 -8.95
C ILE A 798 -4.28 -2.76 -7.70
N VAL A 799 -2.99 -2.76 -7.34
CA VAL A 799 -2.48 -3.41 -6.14
C VAL A 799 -2.38 -2.38 -5.02
N ILE A 800 -3.12 -2.59 -3.92
CA ILE A 800 -3.28 -1.61 -2.84
C ILE A 800 -2.65 -2.15 -1.55
N GLY A 801 -1.55 -1.52 -1.13
CA GLY A 801 -0.74 -1.91 0.02
C GLY A 801 0.29 -2.99 -0.31
N ARG A 802 0.92 -3.52 0.75
CA ARG A 802 1.94 -4.59 0.66
C ARG A 802 1.91 -5.53 1.86
N PRO A 803 2.12 -6.85 1.69
CA PRO A 803 2.19 -7.79 2.81
C PRO A 803 3.57 -7.72 3.47
N LEU A 804 3.75 -6.75 4.36
CA LEU A 804 4.97 -6.58 5.15
C LEU A 804 4.90 -7.42 6.44
N PRO A 805 5.83 -8.38 6.69
CA PRO A 805 5.98 -9.07 7.97
C PRO A 805 6.59 -8.13 9.04
N CYS A 806 6.43 -8.40 10.33
CA CYS A 806 7.10 -7.61 11.38
C CYS A 806 8.51 -8.14 11.72
N ASP A 807 9.32 -7.34 12.44
CA ASP A 807 10.67 -7.72 12.90
C ASP A 807 10.70 -9.12 13.54
N THR A 808 9.70 -9.44 14.38
CA THR A 808 9.59 -10.74 15.06
C THR A 808 9.30 -11.88 14.08
N ASP A 809 8.41 -11.68 13.11
CA ASP A 809 8.10 -12.68 12.09
C ASP A 809 9.35 -12.96 11.23
N LEU A 810 10.04 -11.91 10.78
CA LEU A 810 11.27 -12.03 9.99
C LEU A 810 12.36 -12.77 10.77
N ASN A 811 12.54 -12.43 12.04
CA ASN A 811 13.51 -13.09 12.90
C ASN A 811 13.19 -14.58 13.12
N ASP A 812 11.93 -14.93 13.41
CA ASP A 812 11.53 -16.33 13.60
C ASP A 812 11.66 -17.15 12.31
N LEU A 813 11.45 -16.54 11.13
CA LEU A 813 11.71 -17.14 9.83
C LEU A 813 13.21 -17.29 9.54
N ALA A 814 14.04 -16.29 9.83
CA ALA A 814 15.49 -16.34 9.65
C ALA A 814 16.15 -17.39 10.56
N ALA A 815 15.66 -17.50 11.80
CA ALA A 815 16.01 -18.57 12.73
C ALA A 815 15.70 -19.95 12.16
N ALA A 816 14.46 -20.19 11.70
CA ALA A 816 14.09 -21.48 11.12
C ALA A 816 14.92 -21.84 9.88
N LEU A 817 14.95 -20.94 8.89
CA LEU A 817 15.55 -21.17 7.57
C LEU A 817 17.08 -21.27 7.62
N PHE A 818 17.74 -20.40 8.40
CA PHE A 818 19.19 -20.21 8.35
C PHE A 818 19.92 -20.47 9.69
N GLY A 819 19.20 -20.66 10.80
CA GLY A 819 19.80 -20.68 12.14
C GLY A 819 20.21 -19.29 12.64
N HIS A 820 19.70 -18.22 12.02
CA HIS A 820 20.20 -16.85 12.21
C HIS A 820 19.36 -16.04 13.22
N ASP A 821 20.00 -15.13 13.94
CA ASP A 821 19.34 -14.11 14.76
C ASP A 821 19.40 -12.75 14.06
N ALA A 822 18.29 -12.32 13.47
CA ALA A 822 18.17 -11.03 12.80
C ALA A 822 17.74 -9.90 13.76
N SER A 823 17.47 -10.18 15.04
CA SER A 823 16.83 -9.23 15.97
C SER A 823 17.70 -8.06 16.46
N ALA A 824 18.98 -8.04 16.08
CA ALA A 824 19.86 -6.88 16.24
C ALA A 824 19.52 -5.75 15.26
N ASP A 825 19.10 -6.10 14.05
CA ASP A 825 18.66 -5.18 13.00
C ASP A 825 17.14 -4.98 13.00
N ARG A 826 16.67 -3.97 12.25
CA ARG A 826 15.24 -3.63 12.10
C ARG A 826 14.95 -3.10 10.69
N TYR A 827 13.67 -2.81 10.44
CA TYR A 827 13.29 -1.97 9.31
C TYR A 827 13.88 -0.56 9.40
N ALA A 828 14.62 -0.17 8.36
CA ALA A 828 15.05 1.20 8.11
C ALA A 828 14.33 1.78 6.87
N LYS A 829 14.29 3.11 6.76
CA LYS A 829 13.96 3.76 5.48
C LYS A 829 15.20 3.78 4.61
N ASP A 830 15.07 3.28 3.39
CA ASP A 830 16.16 3.17 2.42
C ASP A 830 15.78 3.84 1.09
N ALA A 831 16.79 4.30 0.34
CA ALA A 831 16.67 4.91 -0.97
C ALA A 831 17.14 3.91 -2.04
N VAL A 832 16.20 3.27 -2.74
CA VAL A 832 16.50 2.19 -3.69
C VAL A 832 16.11 2.59 -5.10
N GLY A 833 17.02 2.41 -6.07
CA GLY A 833 16.73 2.65 -7.48
C GLY A 833 15.78 1.59 -8.06
N VAL A 834 14.84 2.02 -8.91
CA VAL A 834 14.08 1.17 -9.83
C VAL A 834 14.26 1.62 -11.28
N TRP A 835 14.11 0.71 -12.25
CA TRP A 835 14.22 1.04 -13.68
C TRP A 835 12.97 1.74 -14.22
N MET A 836 13.20 2.70 -15.11
CA MET A 836 12.20 3.37 -15.93
C MET A 836 12.21 2.84 -17.38
N ARG A 837 11.10 2.93 -18.11
CA ARG A 837 10.96 2.39 -19.49
C ARG A 837 11.91 3.01 -20.51
N ASN A 838 12.37 4.24 -20.30
CA ASN A 838 13.39 4.90 -21.12
C ASN A 838 14.83 4.42 -20.84
N GLY A 839 15.03 3.50 -19.89
CA GLY A 839 16.35 3.01 -19.47
C GLY A 839 17.03 3.85 -18.38
N SER A 840 16.41 4.93 -17.90
CA SER A 840 16.87 5.63 -16.69
C SER A 840 16.54 4.81 -15.43
N HIS A 841 17.10 5.20 -14.29
CA HIS A 841 16.67 4.71 -12.98
C HIS A 841 16.20 5.88 -12.11
N ARG A 842 15.33 5.56 -11.14
CA ARG A 842 14.79 6.53 -10.18
C ARG A 842 14.72 5.93 -8.78
N GLY A 843 15.22 6.68 -7.80
CA GLY A 843 15.21 6.34 -6.39
C GLY A 843 13.84 6.47 -5.76
N VAL A 844 13.41 5.42 -5.05
CA VAL A 844 12.18 5.38 -4.26
C VAL A 844 12.49 5.13 -2.79
N GLN A 845 11.70 5.76 -1.90
CA GLN A 845 11.81 5.56 -0.47
C GLN A 845 11.04 4.31 -0.06
N VAL A 846 11.73 3.32 0.52
CA VAL A 846 11.16 2.02 0.87
C VAL A 846 11.51 1.62 2.30
N LEU A 847 10.88 0.57 2.82
CA LEU A 847 11.31 -0.10 4.05
C LEU A 847 12.07 -1.37 3.69
N ARG A 848 13.36 -1.41 4.03
CA ARG A 848 14.25 -2.59 3.94
C ARG A 848 14.62 -3.02 5.36
N HIS A 849 14.90 -4.31 5.56
CA HIS A 849 15.49 -4.78 6.81
C HIS A 849 17.02 -4.61 6.79
N GLY A 850 17.64 -4.26 7.93
CA GLY A 850 19.10 -4.12 8.02
C GLY A 850 19.83 -5.45 7.78
N ASP A 851 19.37 -6.53 8.41
CA ASP A 851 19.90 -7.88 8.20
C ASP A 851 19.56 -8.41 6.79
N PRO A 852 20.55 -8.86 5.98
CA PRO A 852 20.34 -9.35 4.63
C PRO A 852 19.51 -10.64 4.50
N LEU A 853 19.47 -11.51 5.52
CA LEU A 853 18.70 -12.76 5.45
C LEU A 853 17.22 -12.51 5.73
N ALA A 854 16.92 -11.64 6.70
CA ALA A 854 15.59 -11.09 6.93
C ALA A 854 15.11 -10.25 5.73
N GLU A 855 15.99 -9.54 5.02
CA GLU A 855 15.64 -8.82 3.79
C GLU A 855 15.35 -9.76 2.60
N ASP A 856 16.12 -10.85 2.41
CA ASP A 856 15.79 -11.91 1.45
C ASP A 856 14.39 -12.51 1.74
N ILE A 857 14.06 -12.74 3.02
CA ILE A 857 12.75 -13.23 3.46
C ILE A 857 11.66 -12.18 3.25
N ARG A 858 11.93 -10.90 3.56
CA ARG A 858 11.00 -9.79 3.31
C ARG A 858 10.68 -9.71 1.81
N ALA A 859 11.67 -9.80 0.92
CA ALA A 859 11.45 -9.83 -0.52
C ALA A 859 10.61 -11.04 -0.96
N ALA A 860 10.88 -12.23 -0.40
CA ALA A 860 10.14 -13.46 -0.68
C ALA A 860 8.68 -13.48 -0.18
N ILE A 861 8.28 -12.53 0.68
CA ILE A 861 6.90 -12.37 1.17
C ILE A 861 6.22 -11.15 0.53
N CYS A 862 6.89 -9.99 0.56
CA CYS A 862 6.35 -8.71 0.15
C CYS A 862 6.41 -8.54 -1.38
N ASP A 863 7.61 -8.60 -1.95
CA ASP A 863 7.83 -8.23 -3.34
C ASP A 863 7.38 -9.37 -4.28
N ALA A 864 7.60 -10.62 -3.85
CA ALA A 864 7.11 -11.81 -4.54
C ALA A 864 5.58 -11.80 -4.71
N GLU A 865 4.82 -11.55 -3.64
CA GLU A 865 3.35 -11.51 -3.71
C GLU A 865 2.84 -10.36 -4.61
N LEU A 866 3.52 -9.21 -4.61
CA LEU A 866 3.19 -8.11 -5.52
C LEU A 866 3.47 -8.47 -7.00
N ILE A 867 4.61 -9.12 -7.29
CA ILE A 867 4.92 -9.63 -8.65
C ILE A 867 3.89 -10.69 -9.07
N GLN A 868 3.48 -11.58 -8.17
CA GLN A 868 2.48 -12.62 -8.43
C GLN A 868 1.09 -12.06 -8.69
N ALA A 869 0.71 -10.97 -8.00
CA ALA A 869 -0.52 -10.23 -8.23
C ALA A 869 -0.52 -9.53 -9.61
N ILE A 870 0.53 -8.74 -9.91
CA ILE A 870 0.70 -8.07 -11.22
C ILE A 870 0.70 -9.11 -12.36
N GLY A 871 1.38 -10.24 -12.15
CA GLY A 871 1.49 -11.33 -13.10
C GLY A 871 0.15 -12.02 -13.45
N ARG A 872 -0.93 -11.82 -12.68
CA ARG A 872 -2.27 -12.34 -13.01
C ARG A 872 -2.85 -11.72 -14.28
N GLY A 873 -2.48 -10.47 -14.60
CA GLY A 873 -2.86 -9.82 -15.86
C GLY A 873 -2.11 -10.35 -17.09
N ARG A 874 -1.12 -11.24 -16.89
CA ARG A 874 -0.33 -11.88 -17.96
C ARG A 874 0.33 -10.85 -18.90
N GLY A 875 0.99 -9.83 -18.33
CA GLY A 875 1.56 -8.70 -19.08
C GLY A 875 2.53 -9.05 -20.22
N VAL A 876 3.24 -10.18 -20.12
CA VAL A 876 4.08 -10.73 -21.21
C VAL A 876 3.29 -11.27 -22.42
N ASN A 877 1.96 -11.42 -22.30
CA ASN A 877 1.09 -11.91 -23.37
C ASN A 877 0.21 -10.79 -23.96
N ARG A 878 0.58 -9.52 -23.74
CA ARG A 878 -0.16 -8.32 -24.19
C ARG A 878 0.41 -7.75 -25.49
N THR A 879 -0.45 -7.13 -26.29
CA THR A 879 -0.09 -6.47 -27.57
C THR A 879 -0.45 -4.98 -27.53
N ALA A 880 -0.13 -4.23 -28.58
CA ALA A 880 -0.56 -2.83 -28.71
C ALA A 880 -2.09 -2.66 -28.69
N ASP A 881 -2.83 -3.65 -29.20
CA ASP A 881 -4.30 -3.66 -29.29
C ASP A 881 -4.98 -4.05 -27.98
N ASN A 882 -4.23 -4.67 -27.06
CA ASN A 882 -4.68 -5.09 -25.74
C ASN A 882 -3.54 -4.90 -24.73
N PRO A 883 -3.25 -3.66 -24.32
CA PRO A 883 -2.28 -3.37 -23.26
C PRO A 883 -2.81 -3.76 -21.88
N LEU A 884 -1.97 -3.63 -20.86
CA LEU A 884 -2.34 -3.81 -19.45
C LEU A 884 -1.87 -2.60 -18.64
N GLU A 885 -2.80 -1.83 -18.07
CA GLU A 885 -2.48 -0.84 -17.04
C GLU A 885 -2.21 -1.54 -15.69
N VAL A 886 -1.19 -1.09 -14.95
CA VAL A 886 -0.87 -1.58 -13.61
C VAL A 886 -0.60 -0.40 -12.70
N GLN A 887 -1.25 -0.35 -11.55
CA GLN A 887 -0.98 0.63 -10.50
C GLN A 887 -0.58 -0.09 -9.20
N VAL A 888 0.53 0.34 -8.60
CA VAL A 888 1.04 -0.18 -7.33
C VAL A 888 0.99 0.95 -6.31
N LEU A 889 -0.04 0.92 -5.46
CA LEU A 889 -0.25 1.86 -4.36
C LEU A 889 0.48 1.33 -3.12
N ALA A 890 1.81 1.47 -3.11
CA ALA A 890 2.70 1.11 -2.00
C ALA A 890 4.11 1.70 -2.19
N ASP A 891 4.77 2.08 -1.10
CA ASP A 891 6.22 2.33 -1.11
C ASP A 891 7.00 0.99 -1.20
N VAL A 892 7.34 0.60 -2.44
CA VAL A 892 8.10 -0.61 -2.79
C VAL A 892 9.09 -0.32 -3.92
N ALA A 893 10.12 -1.15 -4.04
CA ALA A 893 11.09 -1.13 -5.15
C ALA A 893 11.09 -2.53 -5.79
N LEU A 894 10.11 -2.77 -6.66
CA LEU A 894 9.95 -4.06 -7.35
C LEU A 894 11.01 -4.23 -8.45
N PRO A 895 11.46 -5.47 -8.73
CA PRO A 895 12.38 -5.78 -9.82
C PRO A 895 11.67 -5.79 -11.18
N LEU A 896 11.10 -4.63 -11.56
CA LEU A 896 10.26 -4.41 -12.74
C LEU A 896 10.63 -3.06 -13.40
N VAL A 897 10.25 -2.91 -14.66
CA VAL A 897 10.39 -1.65 -15.41
C VAL A 897 9.14 -0.80 -15.21
N HIS A 898 9.31 0.45 -14.81
CA HIS A 898 8.24 1.39 -14.47
C HIS A 898 8.04 2.44 -15.57
N ASP A 899 6.80 2.88 -15.77
CA ASP A 899 6.44 3.95 -16.70
C ASP A 899 6.35 5.29 -15.98
N ARG A 900 5.86 5.26 -14.73
CA ARG A 900 5.55 6.45 -13.95
C ARG A 900 5.79 6.18 -12.47
N ILE A 901 6.42 7.14 -11.80
CA ILE A 901 6.55 7.15 -10.33
C ILE A 901 5.95 8.47 -9.85
N THR A 902 5.03 8.38 -8.91
CA THR A 902 4.17 9.48 -8.44
C THR A 902 3.84 9.30 -6.95
N THR A 903 3.12 10.26 -6.37
CA THR A 903 2.75 10.28 -4.95
C THR A 903 1.24 10.30 -4.79
N TRP A 904 0.70 9.72 -3.72
CA TRP A 904 -0.75 9.66 -3.50
C TRP A 904 -1.45 11.01 -3.62
N ASP A 905 -0.87 12.09 -3.12
CA ASP A 905 -1.42 13.46 -3.20
C ASP A 905 -1.55 14.01 -4.64
N MET A 906 -1.06 13.29 -5.66
CA MET A 906 -1.18 13.59 -7.09
C MET A 906 -2.16 12.66 -7.83
N GLU A 907 -2.54 11.52 -7.24
CA GLU A 907 -3.40 10.48 -7.86
C GLU A 907 -4.69 10.21 -7.05
N ALA A 908 -4.79 10.74 -5.83
CA ALA A 908 -5.99 10.70 -5.01
C ALA A 908 -7.13 11.47 -5.71
N PRO A 909 -8.35 10.92 -5.80
CA PRO A 909 -9.44 11.56 -6.52
C PRO A 909 -9.78 12.95 -6.00
N ASP A 910 -9.85 13.92 -6.90
CA ASP A 910 -10.32 15.26 -6.59
C ASP A 910 -11.85 15.27 -6.37
N LEU A 911 -12.38 16.39 -5.89
CA LEU A 911 -13.80 16.49 -5.57
C LEU A 911 -14.72 16.35 -6.80
N MET A 912 -14.30 16.84 -7.97
CA MET A 912 -15.06 16.72 -9.21
C MET A 912 -15.17 15.25 -9.60
N GLN A 913 -14.06 14.52 -9.57
CA GLN A 913 -14.02 13.08 -9.83
C GLN A 913 -14.94 12.31 -8.87
N ARG A 914 -14.93 12.65 -7.58
CA ARG A 914 -15.77 11.99 -6.56
C ARG A 914 -17.26 12.26 -6.75
N MET A 915 -17.65 13.49 -7.12
CA MET A 915 -19.05 13.80 -7.48
C MET A 915 -19.50 13.11 -8.77
N LEU A 916 -18.62 13.01 -9.79
CA LEU A 916 -18.90 12.30 -11.04
C LEU A 916 -19.15 10.80 -10.80
N LEU A 917 -18.49 10.18 -9.82
CA LEU A 917 -18.71 8.78 -9.44
C LEU A 917 -20.06 8.51 -8.76
N GLU A 918 -20.66 9.52 -8.13
CA GLU A 918 -22.07 9.48 -7.70
C GLU A 918 -23.05 9.91 -8.82
N GLY A 919 -22.56 10.05 -10.05
CA GLY A 919 -23.33 10.14 -11.30
C GLY A 919 -23.39 11.52 -11.95
N ILE A 920 -23.54 12.59 -11.16
CA ILE A 920 -23.68 13.96 -11.68
C ILE A 920 -22.92 14.93 -10.78
N ALA A 921 -21.83 15.51 -11.28
CA ALA A 921 -21.16 16.63 -10.62
C ALA A 921 -21.80 17.97 -11.02
N THR A 922 -21.67 18.99 -10.17
CA THR A 922 -22.19 20.33 -10.45
C THR A 922 -21.33 21.43 -9.83
N ASP A 923 -21.37 22.62 -10.44
CA ASP A 923 -20.79 23.85 -9.88
C ASP A 923 -21.63 24.43 -8.74
N SER A 924 -22.85 23.95 -8.55
CA SER A 924 -23.78 24.45 -7.53
C SER A 924 -23.63 23.71 -6.20
N PRO A 925 -23.14 24.35 -5.11
CA PRO A 925 -22.97 23.67 -3.83
C PRO A 925 -24.27 23.24 -3.17
N GLY A 926 -25.33 24.03 -3.37
CA GLY A 926 -26.66 23.74 -2.83
C GLY A 926 -27.32 22.54 -3.49
N ASP A 927 -27.06 22.32 -4.77
CA ASP A 927 -27.55 21.14 -5.49
C ASP A 927 -26.62 19.95 -5.26
N ALA A 928 -25.29 20.15 -5.21
CA ALA A 928 -24.31 19.11 -4.88
C ALA A 928 -24.62 18.40 -3.55
N ALA A 929 -25.02 19.12 -2.50
CA ALA A 929 -25.41 18.49 -1.22
C ALA A 929 -26.73 17.70 -1.27
N VAL A 930 -27.63 18.02 -2.21
CA VAL A 930 -28.88 17.27 -2.43
C VAL A 930 -28.65 16.08 -3.37
N LEU A 931 -27.71 16.21 -4.32
CA LEU A 931 -27.27 15.12 -5.18
C LEU A 931 -26.45 14.08 -4.40
N HIS A 932 -25.59 14.54 -3.48
CA HIS A 932 -24.56 13.77 -2.77
C HIS A 932 -24.64 13.87 -1.23
N PRO A 933 -25.76 13.46 -0.60
CA PRO A 933 -25.90 13.54 0.86
C PRO A 933 -24.90 12.64 1.63
N GLY A 934 -24.25 11.68 0.95
CA GLY A 934 -23.17 10.86 1.51
C GLY A 934 -21.84 11.60 1.62
N MET A 935 -21.50 12.46 0.64
CA MET A 935 -20.32 13.31 0.69
C MET A 935 -20.53 14.59 1.51
N PHE A 936 -21.75 15.13 1.54
CA PHE A 936 -22.04 16.42 2.16
C PHE A 936 -23.30 16.36 3.04
N SER A 937 -23.13 16.49 4.35
CA SER A 937 -24.23 16.61 5.32
C SER A 937 -25.01 17.93 5.21
N SER A 938 -24.50 18.91 4.45
CA SER A 938 -25.14 20.20 4.21
C SER A 938 -24.61 20.88 2.95
N ALA A 939 -25.42 21.80 2.40
CA ALA A 939 -25.00 22.71 1.32
C ALA A 939 -23.73 23.50 1.67
N ASN A 940 -23.51 23.83 2.95
CA ASN A 940 -22.29 24.47 3.40
C ASN A 940 -21.08 23.54 3.27
N GLN A 941 -21.18 22.28 3.70
CA GLN A 941 -20.09 21.31 3.54
C GLN A 941 -19.72 21.07 2.08
N ALA A 942 -20.70 21.09 1.17
CA ALA A 942 -20.46 21.02 -0.28
C ALA A 942 -19.71 22.26 -0.80
N LYS A 943 -20.17 23.47 -0.42
CA LYS A 943 -19.52 24.77 -0.71
C LYS A 943 -18.02 24.65 -0.41
N LEU A 944 -17.74 24.19 0.81
CA LEU A 944 -16.41 24.07 1.39
C LEU A 944 -15.44 23.11 0.75
N ALA A 945 -15.95 22.02 0.21
CA ALA A 945 -15.10 21.12 -0.54
C ALA A 945 -14.70 21.79 -1.88
N LEU A 946 -15.62 22.54 -2.50
CA LEU A 946 -15.40 23.21 -3.79
C LEU A 946 -14.36 24.34 -3.69
N GLN A 947 -14.44 25.29 -2.74
CA GLN A 947 -13.41 26.35 -2.62
C GLN A 947 -12.00 25.82 -2.35
N ARG A 948 -11.87 24.67 -1.67
CA ARG A 948 -10.56 24.06 -1.35
C ARG A 948 -9.94 23.36 -2.56
N SER A 949 -10.75 22.96 -3.55
CA SER A 949 -10.33 22.12 -4.68
C SER A 949 -9.69 22.90 -5.84
N LEU A 950 -8.95 23.97 -5.54
CA LEU A 950 -8.09 24.76 -6.45
C LEU A 950 -8.71 25.42 -7.71
N PHE A 951 -10.01 25.27 -7.99
CA PHE A 951 -10.60 25.76 -9.25
C PHE A 951 -11.29 27.12 -9.13
N LYS A 952 -10.53 28.19 -9.43
CA LYS A 952 -11.05 29.57 -9.60
C LYS A 952 -11.86 29.73 -10.90
N GLY A 953 -12.97 29.01 -11.03
CA GLY A 953 -13.84 29.08 -12.21
C GLY A 953 -13.19 28.61 -13.52
N GLN A 954 -12.09 27.85 -13.45
CA GLN A 954 -11.46 27.21 -14.61
C GLN A 954 -11.34 25.72 -14.36
N ILE A 955 -11.95 24.93 -15.26
CA ILE A 955 -11.80 23.48 -15.32
C ILE A 955 -10.39 23.18 -15.85
N PRO A 956 -9.54 22.43 -15.13
CA PRO A 956 -8.32 21.90 -15.72
C PRO A 956 -8.71 20.71 -16.61
N ILE A 957 -8.81 20.95 -17.91
CA ILE A 957 -8.58 19.90 -18.90
C ILE A 957 -7.09 19.58 -18.85
N ARG A 958 -6.72 18.72 -17.90
CA ARG A 958 -5.51 17.91 -17.91
C ARG A 958 -5.88 16.50 -18.36
N ASP A 959 -4.86 15.70 -18.66
CA ASP A 959 -4.97 14.33 -19.17
C ASP A 959 -5.74 13.33 -18.28
N THR A 960 -6.17 13.71 -17.07
CA THR A 960 -6.88 12.89 -16.08
C THR A 960 -8.24 12.36 -16.54
N TYR A 961 -8.83 12.95 -17.58
CA TYR A 961 -10.09 12.50 -18.19
C TYR A 961 -9.91 11.59 -19.41
N LYS A 962 -8.67 11.27 -19.83
CA LYS A 962 -8.42 10.36 -20.97
C LYS A 962 -9.06 8.99 -20.75
N GLY A 963 -9.94 8.63 -21.69
CA GLY A 963 -10.77 7.42 -21.68
C GLY A 963 -12.27 7.68 -21.44
N LEU A 964 -12.66 8.85 -20.93
CA LEU A 964 -14.05 9.17 -20.59
C LEU A 964 -14.56 10.43 -21.29
N THR A 965 -15.76 10.37 -21.84
CA THR A 965 -16.45 11.52 -22.45
C THR A 965 -17.19 12.31 -21.37
N LEU A 966 -16.54 13.34 -20.83
CA LEU A 966 -17.15 14.25 -19.84
C LEU A 966 -18.19 15.15 -20.52
N LYS A 967 -19.47 14.78 -20.43
CA LYS A 967 -20.60 15.53 -20.98
C LYS A 967 -20.97 16.69 -20.04
N SER A 968 -21.68 17.69 -20.57
CA SER A 968 -22.19 18.79 -19.74
C SER A 968 -23.53 19.35 -20.23
N ALA A 969 -24.24 19.99 -19.30
CA ALA A 969 -25.46 20.75 -19.56
C ALA A 969 -25.59 21.91 -18.59
N ARG A 970 -26.17 23.01 -19.06
CA ARG A 970 -26.61 24.09 -18.19
C ARG A 970 -28.06 23.86 -17.79
N TYR A 971 -28.35 23.97 -16.50
CA TYR A 971 -29.69 23.76 -15.96
C TYR A 971 -30.10 24.91 -15.03
N ARG A 972 -31.40 25.05 -14.80
CA ARG A 972 -31.97 26.05 -13.90
C ARG A 972 -33.21 25.49 -13.21
N ARG A 973 -33.16 25.35 -11.89
CA ARG A 973 -34.31 24.92 -11.06
C ARG A 973 -35.46 25.93 -11.12
N ALA A 974 -36.70 25.48 -10.95
CA ALA A 974 -37.85 26.38 -10.81
C ALA A 974 -37.82 27.17 -9.49
N GLY A 975 -38.49 28.33 -9.49
CA GLY A 975 -38.57 29.25 -8.34
C GLY A 975 -37.83 30.57 -8.55
N ARG A 976 -38.14 31.56 -7.70
CA ARG A 976 -37.45 32.88 -7.70
C ARG A 976 -35.98 32.71 -7.31
N GLY A 977 -35.10 33.52 -7.91
CA GLY A 977 -33.67 33.59 -7.56
C GLY A 977 -32.77 32.45 -8.05
N ARG A 978 -33.28 31.45 -8.77
CA ARG A 978 -32.46 30.33 -9.28
C ARG A 978 -31.70 30.72 -10.55
N GLY A 979 -30.37 30.88 -10.43
CA GLY A 979 -29.45 31.10 -11.54
C GLY A 979 -29.20 29.84 -12.40
N TRP A 980 -28.56 30.01 -13.55
CA TRP A 980 -28.11 28.90 -14.39
C TRP A 980 -26.86 28.25 -13.80
N GLN A 981 -26.95 26.97 -13.45
CA GLN A 981 -25.84 26.14 -12.99
C GLN A 981 -25.36 25.22 -14.13
N THR A 982 -24.26 24.50 -13.92
CA THR A 982 -23.71 23.50 -14.84
C THR A 982 -23.73 22.12 -14.16
N ALA A 983 -24.18 21.11 -14.89
CA ALA A 983 -24.07 19.70 -14.53
C ALA A 983 -23.05 19.03 -15.47
N TRP A 984 -22.22 18.15 -14.92
CA TRP A 984 -21.30 17.29 -15.64
C TRP A 984 -21.56 15.83 -15.30
N TRP A 985 -21.40 14.95 -16.28
CA TRP A 985 -21.58 13.51 -16.08
C TRP A 985 -20.75 12.71 -17.09
N ILE A 986 -20.60 11.42 -16.81
CA ILE A 986 -19.92 10.45 -17.67
C ILE A 986 -20.97 9.59 -18.37
N ASP A 987 -21.79 8.88 -17.60
CA ASP A 987 -22.73 7.87 -18.10
C ASP A 987 -24.17 8.39 -18.24
N GLY A 988 -24.91 7.79 -19.18
CA GLY A 988 -26.26 8.22 -19.55
C GLY A 988 -26.32 9.38 -20.55
N ASN A 989 -27.55 9.66 -21.00
CA ASN A 989 -27.89 10.72 -21.94
C ASN A 989 -28.44 11.98 -21.23
N ALA A 990 -28.63 13.06 -22.00
CA ALA A 990 -29.05 14.35 -21.45
C ALA A 990 -30.44 14.30 -20.79
N ASP A 991 -31.39 13.51 -21.30
CA ASP A 991 -32.75 13.45 -20.75
C ASP A 991 -32.83 12.56 -19.50
N GLU A 992 -32.01 11.52 -19.40
CA GLU A 992 -31.84 10.70 -18.17
C GLU A 992 -31.26 11.52 -17.01
N VAL A 993 -30.21 12.30 -17.29
CA VAL A 993 -29.59 13.21 -16.33
C VAL A 993 -30.56 14.34 -15.95
N ARG A 994 -31.29 14.89 -16.92
CA ARG A 994 -32.35 15.86 -16.67
C ARG A 994 -33.44 15.30 -15.76
N ALA A 995 -33.93 14.09 -16.02
CA ALA A 995 -34.96 13.44 -15.19
C ALA A 995 -34.45 13.16 -13.76
N THR A 996 -33.17 12.81 -13.62
CA THR A 996 -32.52 12.61 -12.31
C THR A 996 -32.40 13.93 -11.53
N LEU A 997 -32.06 15.04 -12.22
CA LEU A 997 -32.07 16.38 -11.64
C LEU A 997 -33.50 16.82 -11.27
N GLU A 998 -34.49 16.62 -12.15
CA GLU A 998 -35.90 16.95 -11.86
C GLU A 998 -36.47 16.12 -10.70
N SER A 999 -36.02 14.88 -10.52
CA SER A 999 -36.37 14.00 -9.39
C SER A 999 -35.71 14.43 -8.06
N LYS A 1000 -34.39 14.63 -8.03
CA LYS A 1000 -33.66 14.99 -6.80
C LYS A 1000 -33.82 16.47 -6.41
N LEU A 1001 -33.93 17.38 -7.37
CA LEU A 1001 -33.91 18.83 -7.17
C LEU A 1001 -35.27 19.52 -7.40
N GLY A 1002 -36.27 18.79 -7.89
CA GLY A 1002 -37.54 19.34 -8.34
C GLY A 1002 -37.47 19.95 -9.75
N ALA A 1003 -38.64 20.28 -10.29
CA ALA A 1003 -38.83 20.69 -11.68
C ALA A 1003 -37.85 21.78 -12.16
N LEU A 1004 -37.31 21.62 -13.36
CA LEU A 1004 -36.39 22.57 -13.99
C LEU A 1004 -37.16 23.60 -14.83
N ALA A 1005 -36.84 24.88 -14.63
CA ALA A 1005 -37.29 26.00 -15.43
C ALA A 1005 -36.28 26.38 -16.55
N GLY A 1006 -35.45 25.43 -16.96
CA GLY A 1006 -34.46 25.58 -18.03
C GLY A 1006 -33.49 24.41 -18.09
N TRP A 1007 -33.33 23.85 -19.28
CA TRP A 1007 -32.35 22.81 -19.62
C TRP A 1007 -31.69 23.17 -20.95
N LYS A 1008 -30.36 23.05 -21.02
CA LYS A 1008 -29.56 23.27 -22.22
C LYS A 1008 -28.38 22.29 -22.20
N PRO A 1009 -28.46 21.12 -22.86
CA PRO A 1009 -27.26 20.30 -23.07
C PRO A 1009 -26.22 21.12 -23.84
N GLY A 1010 -24.94 20.88 -23.57
CA GLY A 1010 -23.89 21.30 -24.48
C GLY A 1010 -23.86 20.38 -25.71
N ASP A 1011 -23.43 20.93 -26.85
CA ASP A 1011 -22.92 20.09 -27.93
C ASP A 1011 -21.65 19.38 -27.41
N GLY A 1012 -21.61 18.05 -27.55
CA GLY A 1012 -20.67 17.16 -26.85
C GLY A 1012 -19.31 16.97 -27.51
#